data_AF-A0A4V1NWV6-F1
#
_entry.id   AF-A0A4V1NWV6-F1
#
_cell.length_a   1.000
_cell.length_b   1.000
_cell.length_c   1.000
_cell.angle_alpha   90.00
_cell.angle_beta   90.00
_cell.angle_gamma   90.00
#
_symmetry.space_group_name_H-M   'P 1'
#
loop_
_entity.id
_entity.type
_entity.pdbx_description
1 polymer ?
#
loop_
_entity_poly.entity_id
_entity_poly.type
_entity_poly.pdbx_seq_one_letter_code
_entity_poly.pdbx_strand_id
1 'polypeptide(L)'
;MRRHFVLFPFILALMVLIQAAVPGMALAERSNWQGLPAQLEKLVYDLEKVESSKGIHIGLSVYNQTTQEYVYQYNQDVPYVPASNMKVWVSAAALDQLGVDYTYKTDIYTNGRITDEGVLKGDVILKGYGDPSFTSDDMQKLVDKLADQGIEEIHGNIVMDESYFDSVRLGAAWMWDDEAYDYSAQHSAVTLNRNVINYRVTADQPVGEKPTVAMTPKNDYMNIQNDVVITDATTRSITAERPLAQNTIVFKGAMGNRSTEYVVNRTMEDPALFAGNVLKHQLLGKGITLHPKTEVVKGTVDQKNSRLVETHRSAPLDELTANLNKNSDNLYAELFLKTLGAEIQKEGSTEAGLKVVSEFMSKAGVNTDFRQADGSGLSRFNLITTSQMVTLLDYASKQSWGTVLKESFPIAGVDGTLASRMKDTPAQGNANAKTGSFTGVNGLSGYVTAANGDQLIFSILLNGIHTSTNATTFQNNVVVTLASEPGTPAPIEWVSEAYALDDVLNSLLQDASVKGVTTGIIVKSLDQDQVLFAKHADKLMTPASNVKILTSSTALRKLGADYRFKTEVYTTAPINSGGVLEGDIVIKGYGDPSLHTEDSLKVQDGVSIESIVEALKAKGIKRINGNILMDDTYFDNKRYPDGWTWDNESYDYNPQISALGLNRGTVRLDYKPAKKAGQAVELTLTPATQYVQVLNEAKTVAANEKNTFKVEKVRGQNVIKVSGNLPVSADVDYNRVPVHEPALYTGTVLAEKLLAAGIKLHPKYQVELAATPADALKLEEFHSTSLKEIVTYLNKVSDNYYAEMITKTLGAELKGAGTIAKGIEVVTDTLKEDGLNTNYLLRDGSGLTRYDIISPRQVHSVLEVLAQDEVFRSTLPIAGMDGTLKSRLIGTPAEGKVIAKTGSLRGVRSLSGYVTTEQGERLAFSIIMNGYAENDKAMTDLQDAIMLTLVSYQSQGLEVEMGEELEAA
;
A
#
# COMPACT_ATOMS: atom_id res chain seq x y z
N MET A 1 24.18 -40.64 -23.29
CA MET A 1 24.71 -42.01 -23.11
C MET A 1 24.19 -42.57 -21.79
N ARG A 2 23.43 -43.68 -21.88
CA ARG A 2 23.01 -44.70 -20.88
C ARG A 2 22.81 -44.37 -19.37
N ARG A 3 21.53 -44.61 -18.96
CA ARG A 3 20.99 -45.29 -17.75
C ARG A 3 21.20 -44.61 -16.38
N HIS A 4 20.20 -44.43 -15.51
CA HIS A 4 19.29 -45.45 -14.97
C HIS A 4 17.94 -44.86 -14.49
N PHE A 5 16.86 -45.58 -14.80
CA PHE A 5 15.57 -45.61 -14.09
C PHE A 5 15.71 -46.57 -12.89
N VAL A 6 15.23 -46.18 -11.70
CA VAL A 6 14.70 -47.11 -10.68
C VAL A 6 13.52 -46.45 -9.97
N LEU A 7 12.48 -47.28 -9.81
CA LEU A 7 11.16 -47.12 -9.22
C LEU A 7 11.08 -46.43 -7.83
N PHE A 8 10.01 -45.66 -7.62
CA PHE A 8 9.38 -45.44 -6.32
C PHE A 8 7.86 -45.67 -6.45
N PRO A 9 7.34 -46.81 -5.96
CA PRO A 9 6.06 -46.82 -5.27
C PRO A 9 6.24 -47.45 -3.88
N PHE A 10 5.23 -47.29 -3.01
CA PHE A 10 5.17 -47.65 -1.59
C PHE A 10 5.65 -46.54 -0.64
N ILE A 11 4.71 -45.74 -0.14
CA ILE A 11 4.15 -45.83 1.22
C ILE A 11 2.80 -45.09 1.17
N LEU A 12 1.72 -45.85 0.95
CA LEU A 12 0.34 -45.39 1.14
C LEU A 12 -0.47 -46.58 1.67
N ALA A 13 -0.09 -47.06 2.86
CA ALA A 13 -0.85 -48.06 3.63
C ALA A 13 -0.21 -48.29 5.01
N LEU A 14 -0.21 -47.27 5.88
CA LEU A 14 -0.20 -47.49 7.34
C LEU A 14 -0.53 -46.18 8.09
N MET A 15 -1.81 -45.86 8.26
CA MET A 15 -2.26 -45.09 9.42
C MET A 15 -3.61 -45.63 9.86
N VAL A 16 -3.52 -46.66 10.71
CA VAL A 16 -4.59 -47.20 11.54
C VAL A 16 -4.60 -46.39 12.84
N LEU A 17 -5.77 -45.81 13.14
CA LEU A 17 -6.30 -45.52 14.48
C LEU A 17 -5.32 -44.91 15.51
N ILE A 18 -5.26 -43.58 15.55
CA ILE A 18 -5.21 -42.86 16.83
C ILE A 18 -6.57 -42.19 17.01
N GLN A 19 -7.51 -42.90 17.65
CA GLN A 19 -8.54 -42.22 18.43
C GLN A 19 -7.86 -41.71 19.70
N ALA A 20 -7.87 -40.40 19.94
CA ALA A 20 -8.27 -39.81 21.22
C ALA A 20 -8.01 -38.29 21.25
N ALA A 21 -9.10 -37.54 21.41
CA ALA A 21 -9.24 -36.39 22.29
C ALA A 21 -8.25 -35.22 22.13
N VAL A 22 -8.51 -34.31 21.17
CA VAL A 22 -7.88 -32.98 21.20
C VAL A 22 -8.85 -31.78 21.04
N PRO A 23 -10.08 -31.88 20.49
CA PRO A 23 -11.00 -30.72 20.51
C PRO A 23 -11.68 -30.48 21.87
N GLY A 24 -11.81 -31.53 22.70
CA GLY A 24 -12.62 -31.49 23.93
C GLY A 24 -11.97 -30.82 25.15
N MET A 25 -10.62 -30.80 25.24
CA MET A 25 -9.93 -30.23 26.42
C MET A 25 -9.99 -28.69 26.47
N ALA A 26 -9.89 -28.01 25.33
CA ALA A 26 -9.94 -26.54 25.29
C ALA A 26 -11.34 -25.97 25.59
N LEU A 27 -12.41 -26.68 25.18
CA LEU A 27 -13.79 -26.34 25.54
C LEU A 27 -14.08 -26.60 27.03
N ALA A 28 -13.46 -27.63 27.62
CA ALA A 28 -13.59 -27.95 29.05
C ALA A 28 -12.79 -27.01 29.98
N GLU A 29 -11.70 -26.38 29.51
CA GLU A 29 -10.97 -25.36 30.28
C GLU A 29 -11.72 -24.02 30.33
N ARG A 30 -12.36 -23.60 29.23
CA ARG A 30 -13.08 -22.31 29.15
C ARG A 30 -14.39 -22.28 29.93
N SER A 31 -15.04 -23.43 30.14
CA SER A 31 -16.26 -23.53 30.94
C SER A 31 -16.04 -23.31 32.46
N ASN A 32 -14.76 -23.28 32.91
CA ASN A 32 -14.38 -23.06 34.31
C ASN A 32 -13.92 -21.62 34.63
N TRP A 33 -13.91 -20.71 33.66
CA TRP A 33 -13.45 -19.32 33.89
C TRP A 33 -14.42 -18.55 34.80
N GLN A 34 -13.86 -17.84 35.79
CA GLN A 34 -14.57 -16.94 36.71
C GLN A 34 -13.82 -15.62 36.84
N GLY A 35 -14.49 -14.53 37.21
CA GLY A 35 -13.84 -13.23 37.44
C GLY A 35 -13.44 -12.52 36.14
N LEU A 36 -12.27 -11.86 36.13
CA LEU A 36 -11.76 -11.10 34.99
C LEU A 36 -11.72 -11.89 33.66
N PRO A 37 -11.18 -13.13 33.59
CA PRO A 37 -11.14 -13.87 32.33
C PRO A 37 -12.52 -14.10 31.70
N ALA A 38 -13.54 -14.35 32.52
CA ALA A 38 -14.91 -14.53 32.06
C ALA A 38 -15.53 -13.22 31.53
N GLN A 39 -15.22 -12.08 32.15
CA GLN A 39 -15.62 -10.76 31.63
C GLN A 39 -15.03 -10.48 30.26
N LEU A 40 -13.73 -10.74 30.11
CA LEU A 40 -13.01 -10.49 28.85
C LEU A 40 -13.51 -11.41 27.73
N GLU A 41 -13.73 -12.69 28.02
CA GLU A 41 -14.33 -13.63 27.05
C GLU A 41 -15.73 -13.18 26.61
N LYS A 42 -16.55 -12.67 27.55
CA LYS A 42 -17.87 -12.13 27.22
C LYS A 42 -17.77 -10.94 26.27
N LEU A 43 -16.84 -10.01 26.50
CA LEU A 43 -16.65 -8.85 25.61
C LEU A 43 -16.25 -9.29 24.20
N VAL A 44 -15.40 -10.32 24.07
CA VAL A 44 -15.02 -10.90 22.78
C VAL A 44 -16.24 -11.49 22.09
N TYR A 45 -17.00 -12.34 22.80
CA TYR A 45 -18.22 -12.97 22.29
C TYR A 45 -19.27 -11.94 21.84
N ASP A 46 -19.53 -10.93 22.66
CA ASP A 46 -20.51 -9.88 22.36
C ASP A 46 -20.13 -9.12 21.09
N LEU A 47 -18.83 -8.83 20.89
CA LEU A 47 -18.35 -8.14 19.70
C LEU A 47 -18.55 -8.97 18.42
N GLU A 48 -18.24 -10.27 18.47
CA GLU A 48 -18.40 -11.18 17.32
C GLU A 48 -19.86 -11.35 16.89
N LYS A 49 -20.82 -11.11 17.79
CA LYS A 49 -22.27 -11.14 17.50
C LYS A 49 -22.82 -9.87 16.87
N VAL A 50 -22.08 -8.76 16.88
CA VAL A 50 -22.50 -7.52 16.22
C VAL A 50 -22.34 -7.66 14.71
N GLU A 51 -23.44 -7.57 13.95
CA GLU A 51 -23.42 -7.77 12.49
C GLU A 51 -22.41 -6.87 11.77
N SER A 52 -22.25 -5.62 12.19
CA SER A 52 -21.27 -4.67 11.63
C SER A 52 -19.82 -4.89 12.10
N SER A 53 -19.60 -5.85 12.99
CA SER A 53 -18.29 -6.34 13.45
C SER A 53 -17.99 -7.75 12.94
N LYS A 54 -18.91 -8.38 12.21
CA LYS A 54 -18.73 -9.74 11.69
C LYS A 54 -17.46 -9.79 10.83
N GLY A 55 -16.60 -10.75 11.16
CA GLY A 55 -15.32 -10.94 10.46
C GLY A 55 -14.14 -10.19 11.04
N ILE A 56 -14.30 -9.45 12.14
CA ILE A 56 -13.19 -8.84 12.87
C ILE A 56 -12.21 -9.89 13.41
N HIS A 57 -10.92 -9.58 13.40
CA HIS A 57 -9.87 -10.39 14.00
C HIS A 57 -9.47 -9.78 15.33
N ILE A 58 -9.63 -10.53 16.42
CA ILE A 58 -9.31 -10.04 17.78
C ILE A 58 -8.08 -10.77 18.31
N GLY A 59 -7.09 -10.01 18.77
CA GLY A 59 -5.98 -10.46 19.60
C GLY A 59 -5.99 -9.70 20.92
N LEU A 60 -5.93 -10.42 22.03
CA LEU A 60 -5.97 -9.85 23.38
C LEU A 60 -5.04 -10.62 24.31
N SER A 61 -4.14 -9.92 24.99
CA SER A 61 -3.32 -10.45 26.07
C SER A 61 -3.37 -9.54 27.28
N VAL A 62 -3.51 -10.12 28.47
CA VAL A 62 -3.50 -9.43 29.76
C VAL A 62 -2.57 -10.16 30.71
N TYR A 63 -1.59 -9.45 31.25
CA TYR A 63 -0.57 -9.95 32.16
C TYR A 63 -0.59 -9.17 33.47
N ASN A 64 -0.65 -9.88 34.59
CA ASN A 64 -0.59 -9.28 35.91
C ASN A 64 0.86 -9.25 36.38
N GLN A 65 1.43 -8.05 36.48
CA GLN A 65 2.82 -7.87 36.91
C GLN A 65 3.01 -8.12 38.40
N THR A 66 1.96 -7.94 39.22
CA THR A 66 2.00 -8.21 40.66
C THR A 66 2.17 -9.71 40.92
N THR A 67 1.39 -10.54 40.23
CA THR A 67 1.43 -12.01 40.40
C THR A 67 2.40 -12.70 39.43
N GLN A 68 2.87 -11.99 38.40
CA GLN A 68 3.73 -12.48 37.32
C GLN A 68 3.08 -13.56 36.43
N GLU A 69 1.76 -13.52 36.28
CA GLU A 69 0.99 -14.51 35.51
C GLU A 69 0.11 -13.86 34.44
N TYR A 70 -0.12 -14.58 33.33
CA TYR A 70 -1.14 -14.19 32.36
C TYR A 70 -2.53 -14.40 32.94
N VAL A 71 -3.34 -13.34 32.95
CA VAL A 71 -4.73 -13.40 33.40
C VAL A 71 -5.63 -13.88 32.28
N TYR A 72 -5.38 -13.44 31.04
CA TYR A 72 -6.21 -13.78 29.89
C TYR A 72 -5.42 -13.68 28.59
N GLN A 73 -5.65 -14.63 27.68
CA GLN A 73 -5.06 -14.67 26.35
C GLN A 73 -6.10 -15.16 25.32
N TYR A 74 -6.24 -14.43 24.21
CA TYR A 74 -7.10 -14.78 23.09
C TYR A 74 -6.38 -14.47 21.78
N ASN A 75 -6.14 -15.50 20.96
CA ASN A 75 -5.35 -15.43 19.72
C ASN A 75 -4.02 -14.69 19.90
N GLN A 76 -3.37 -14.89 21.05
CA GLN A 76 -2.27 -14.04 21.49
C GLN A 76 -1.05 -14.06 20.58
N ASP A 77 -0.82 -15.20 19.91
CA ASP A 77 0.32 -15.49 19.03
C ASP A 77 -0.02 -15.35 17.54
N VAL A 78 -1.23 -14.88 17.22
CA VAL A 78 -1.58 -14.50 15.83
C VAL A 78 -0.88 -13.17 15.52
N PRO A 79 -0.23 -13.02 14.34
CA PRO A 79 0.33 -11.74 13.94
C PRO A 79 -0.74 -10.76 13.42
N TYR A 80 -0.70 -9.52 13.92
CA TYR A 80 -1.60 -8.42 13.55
C TYR A 80 -0.82 -7.24 13.00
N VAL A 81 -1.46 -6.49 12.11
CA VAL A 81 -0.96 -5.15 11.72
C VAL A 81 -1.23 -4.21 12.89
N PRO A 82 -0.21 -3.61 13.53
CA PRO A 82 -0.41 -2.94 14.83
C PRO A 82 -0.75 -1.45 14.75
N ALA A 83 -0.67 -0.86 13.56
CA ALA A 83 -0.67 0.59 13.37
C ALA A 83 0.35 1.27 14.32
N SER A 84 0.00 2.44 14.88
CA SER A 84 0.91 3.22 15.73
C SER A 84 1.36 2.55 17.05
N ASN A 85 0.90 1.33 17.36
CA ASN A 85 1.55 0.54 18.41
C ASN A 85 2.99 0.15 18.02
N MET A 86 3.37 0.23 16.73
CA MET A 86 4.76 0.04 16.30
C MET A 86 5.73 1.03 16.95
N LYS A 87 5.26 2.24 17.27
CA LYS A 87 6.05 3.29 17.92
C LYS A 87 6.56 2.90 19.30
N VAL A 88 5.88 1.99 20.00
CA VAL A 88 6.32 1.46 21.30
C VAL A 88 7.66 0.75 21.16
N TRP A 89 7.83 -0.02 20.09
CA TRP A 89 9.07 -0.77 19.82
C TRP A 89 10.25 0.17 19.54
N VAL A 90 10.04 1.17 18.67
CA VAL A 90 11.10 2.12 18.32
C VAL A 90 11.44 3.03 19.48
N SER A 91 10.44 3.53 20.22
CA SER A 91 10.72 4.36 21.41
C SER A 91 11.44 3.57 22.51
N ALA A 92 11.05 2.33 22.79
CA ALA A 92 11.76 1.48 23.75
C ALA A 92 13.22 1.23 23.32
N ALA A 93 13.45 0.90 22.04
CA ALA A 93 14.80 0.69 21.51
C ALA A 93 15.64 1.97 21.56
N ALA A 94 15.06 3.13 21.22
CA ALA A 94 15.74 4.42 21.29
C ALA A 94 16.16 4.76 22.72
N LEU A 95 15.24 4.61 23.69
CA LEU A 95 15.52 4.86 25.10
C LEU A 95 16.60 3.92 25.66
N ASP A 96 16.59 2.64 25.28
CA ASP A 96 17.60 1.65 25.72
C ASP A 96 18.99 1.88 25.11
N GLN A 97 19.05 2.23 23.82
CA GLN A 97 20.31 2.28 23.07
C GLN A 97 20.96 3.67 23.05
N LEU A 98 20.17 4.74 23.00
CA LEU A 98 20.67 6.12 22.96
C LEU A 98 20.70 6.78 24.35
N GLY A 99 19.79 6.37 25.24
CA GLY A 99 19.63 6.94 26.57
C GLY A 99 18.66 8.13 26.62
N VAL A 100 18.05 8.35 27.79
CA VAL A 100 17.00 9.37 28.01
C VAL A 100 17.49 10.81 27.74
N ASP A 101 18.77 11.08 27.96
CA ASP A 101 19.38 12.41 27.79
C ASP A 101 19.92 12.65 26.37
N TYR A 102 19.72 11.73 25.42
CA TYR A 102 20.19 11.90 24.05
C TYR A 102 19.55 13.14 23.42
N THR A 103 20.38 14.00 22.84
CA THR A 103 19.93 15.17 22.06
C THR A 103 20.37 15.03 20.62
N TYR A 104 19.45 15.32 19.69
CA TYR A 104 19.78 15.50 18.29
C TYR A 104 20.54 16.82 18.09
N LYS A 105 21.23 16.92 16.96
CA LYS A 105 21.90 18.15 16.57
C LYS A 105 21.63 18.55 15.13
N THR A 106 21.71 19.85 14.89
CA THR A 106 21.72 20.45 13.55
C THR A 106 22.84 21.48 13.52
N ASP A 107 23.80 21.29 12.62
CA ASP A 107 25.01 22.10 12.54
C ASP A 107 24.93 23.07 11.36
N ILE A 108 25.39 24.30 11.55
CA ILE A 108 25.55 25.26 10.45
C ILE A 108 27.03 25.62 10.28
N TYR A 109 27.52 25.47 9.04
CA TYR A 109 28.89 25.72 8.66
C TYR A 109 28.97 26.83 7.61
N THR A 110 30.17 27.40 7.48
CA THR A 110 30.57 28.19 6.32
C THR A 110 31.87 27.62 5.76
N ASN A 111 32.03 27.61 4.44
CA ASN A 111 33.34 27.41 3.82
C ASN A 111 33.86 28.73 3.23
N GLY A 112 35.14 28.78 2.86
CA GLY A 112 35.74 29.98 2.29
C GLY A 112 36.04 31.08 3.32
N ARG A 113 36.23 32.31 2.84
CA ARG A 113 36.66 33.46 3.66
C ARG A 113 35.58 34.55 3.72
N ILE A 114 35.43 35.17 4.88
CA ILE A 114 34.65 36.40 5.06
C ILE A 114 35.61 37.58 4.80
N THR A 115 35.24 38.52 3.93
CA THR A 115 36.05 39.72 3.68
C THR A 115 35.79 40.80 4.75
N ASP A 116 36.64 41.84 4.79
CA ASP A 116 36.48 42.96 5.73
C ASP A 116 35.17 43.74 5.48
N GLU A 117 34.62 43.65 4.28
CA GLU A 117 33.31 44.20 3.89
C GLU A 117 32.13 43.26 4.19
N GLY A 118 32.35 42.17 4.94
CA GLY A 118 31.29 41.24 5.34
C GLY A 118 30.81 40.27 4.26
N VAL A 119 31.56 40.10 3.17
CA VAL A 119 31.19 39.18 2.08
C VAL A 119 31.78 37.78 2.34
N LEU A 120 30.93 36.77 2.51
CA LEU A 120 31.34 35.36 2.53
C LEU A 120 31.61 34.87 1.11
N LYS A 121 32.88 34.64 0.77
CA LYS A 121 33.30 33.99 -0.48
C LYS A 121 33.32 32.47 -0.34
N GLY A 122 32.13 31.91 -0.20
CA GLY A 122 31.91 30.48 0.01
C GLY A 122 30.47 30.19 0.39
N ASP A 123 30.20 28.93 0.68
CA ASP A 123 28.88 28.38 0.93
C ASP A 123 28.49 28.50 2.40
N VAL A 124 27.18 28.63 2.65
CA VAL A 124 26.55 28.31 3.94
C VAL A 124 26.02 26.89 3.84
N ILE A 125 26.41 26.03 4.79
CA ILE A 125 26.08 24.60 4.75
C ILE A 125 25.28 24.25 6.01
N LEU A 126 24.05 23.78 5.85
CA LEU A 126 23.24 23.24 6.95
C LEU A 126 23.34 21.71 6.93
N LYS A 127 23.87 21.13 8.00
CA LYS A 127 23.96 19.68 8.16
C LYS A 127 22.98 19.19 9.20
N GLY A 128 22.07 18.33 8.76
CA GLY A 128 21.08 17.72 9.62
C GLY A 128 21.52 16.33 10.08
N TYR A 129 21.11 15.96 11.29
CA TYR A 129 21.33 14.64 11.88
C TYR A 129 20.00 13.97 12.30
N GLY A 130 18.89 14.39 11.69
CA GLY A 130 17.57 13.78 11.90
C GLY A 130 16.79 14.31 13.11
N ASP A 131 17.04 15.54 13.55
CA ASP A 131 16.28 16.18 14.63
C ASP A 131 14.79 16.34 14.24
N PRO A 132 13.86 15.54 14.80
CA PRO A 132 12.45 15.61 14.41
C PRO A 132 11.75 16.89 14.93
N SER A 133 12.38 17.60 15.87
CA SER A 133 11.83 18.76 16.57
C SER A 133 12.29 20.11 16.02
N PHE A 134 13.26 20.11 15.09
CA PHE A 134 13.85 21.35 14.57
C PHE A 134 12.81 22.27 13.91
N THR A 135 12.72 23.51 14.40
CA THR A 135 11.72 24.49 13.95
C THR A 135 12.33 25.64 13.14
N SER A 136 11.47 26.42 12.48
CA SER A 136 11.87 27.69 11.86
C SER A 136 12.45 28.69 12.86
N ASP A 137 12.02 28.67 14.12
CA ASP A 137 12.59 29.56 15.14
C ASP A 137 14.01 29.11 15.52
N ASP A 138 14.27 27.81 15.53
CA ASP A 138 15.62 27.28 15.75
C ASP A 138 16.56 27.58 14.58
N MET A 139 16.05 27.47 13.35
CA MET A 139 16.78 27.91 12.16
C MET A 139 17.10 29.42 12.21
N GLN A 140 16.17 30.24 12.68
CA GLN A 140 16.41 31.68 12.82
C GLN A 140 17.54 31.99 13.81
N LYS A 141 17.65 31.22 14.90
CA LYS A 141 18.78 31.35 15.85
C LYS A 141 20.12 31.01 15.16
N LEU A 142 20.16 30.02 14.27
CA LEU A 142 21.36 29.70 13.48
C LEU A 142 21.71 30.83 12.50
N VAL A 143 20.71 31.44 11.87
CA VAL A 143 20.88 32.63 11.01
C VAL A 143 21.43 33.81 11.80
N ASP A 144 20.94 34.04 13.02
CA ASP A 144 21.46 35.09 13.90
C ASP A 144 22.96 34.86 14.21
N LYS A 145 23.38 33.60 14.41
CA LYS A 145 24.78 33.25 14.63
C LYS A 145 25.68 33.40 13.41
N LEU A 146 25.12 33.22 12.21
CA LEU A 146 25.81 33.58 10.97
C LEU A 146 26.01 35.10 10.86
N ALA A 147 24.97 35.88 11.15
CA ALA A 147 25.06 37.34 11.15
C ALA A 147 26.10 37.85 12.17
N ASP A 148 26.19 37.22 13.35
CA ASP A 148 27.20 37.51 14.38
C ASP A 148 28.65 37.30 13.89
N GLN A 149 28.88 36.55 12.80
CA GLN A 149 30.20 36.44 12.17
C GLN A 149 30.58 37.65 11.31
N GLY A 150 29.70 38.66 11.20
CA GLY A 150 29.88 39.82 10.34
C GLY A 150 29.55 39.56 8.86
N ILE A 151 28.76 38.52 8.58
CA ILE A 151 28.33 38.20 7.21
C ILE A 151 27.15 39.10 6.83
N GLU A 152 27.33 39.93 5.81
CA GLU A 152 26.32 40.81 5.23
C GLU A 152 25.89 40.35 3.82
N GLU A 153 26.76 39.62 3.11
CA GLU A 153 26.51 39.11 1.76
C GLU A 153 27.14 37.71 1.57
N ILE A 154 26.46 36.80 0.85
CA ILE A 154 26.94 35.45 0.55
C ILE A 154 27.21 35.29 -0.96
N HIS A 155 28.47 34.95 -1.30
CA HIS A 155 28.97 34.64 -2.66
C HIS A 155 29.28 33.14 -2.81
N GLY A 156 28.32 32.31 -2.41
CA GLY A 156 28.33 30.87 -2.59
C GLY A 156 26.92 30.32 -2.48
N ASN A 157 26.79 29.01 -2.40
CA ASN A 157 25.52 28.32 -2.33
C ASN A 157 25.03 28.14 -0.89
N ILE A 158 23.73 27.87 -0.78
CA ILE A 158 23.11 27.34 0.43
C ILE A 158 23.05 25.82 0.27
N VAL A 159 23.89 25.08 1.00
CA VAL A 159 24.11 23.65 0.80
C VAL A 159 23.43 22.85 1.91
N MET A 160 22.55 21.94 1.54
CA MET A 160 21.87 21.03 2.45
C MET A 160 22.61 19.70 2.52
N ASP A 161 23.23 19.42 3.67
CA ASP A 161 23.89 18.14 3.96
C ASP A 161 22.95 17.25 4.76
N GLU A 162 22.26 16.36 4.04
CA GLU A 162 21.42 15.31 4.61
C GLU A 162 22.10 13.94 4.63
N SER A 163 23.43 13.89 4.43
CA SER A 163 24.17 12.65 4.19
C SER A 163 24.25 11.72 5.40
N TYR A 164 23.69 12.13 6.53
CA TYR A 164 23.61 11.30 7.73
C TYR A 164 22.60 10.15 7.55
N PHE A 165 21.58 10.35 6.71
CA PHE A 165 20.63 9.29 6.31
C PHE A 165 20.79 8.91 4.84
N ASP A 166 20.25 7.75 4.47
CA ASP A 166 20.10 7.33 3.07
C ASP A 166 19.13 8.26 2.29
N SER A 167 19.04 8.05 0.98
CA SER A 167 18.12 8.80 0.11
C SER A 167 16.70 8.24 0.03
N VAL A 168 16.36 7.23 0.85
CA VAL A 168 15.02 6.62 0.88
C VAL A 168 14.13 7.44 1.82
N ARG A 169 13.17 8.15 1.21
CA ARG A 169 12.38 9.18 1.90
C ARG A 169 11.03 8.72 2.44
N LEU A 170 10.55 7.54 2.07
CA LEU A 170 9.26 7.02 2.49
C LEU A 170 9.44 5.60 3.04
N GLY A 171 8.60 5.19 3.98
CA GLY A 171 8.64 3.85 4.54
C GLY A 171 8.21 2.78 3.53
N ALA A 172 8.73 1.56 3.66
CA ALA A 172 8.39 0.47 2.76
C ALA A 172 6.88 0.16 2.79
N ALA A 173 6.28 -0.03 1.61
CA ALA A 173 4.83 -0.25 1.44
C ALA A 173 3.91 0.81 2.06
N TRP A 174 4.36 2.07 2.14
CA TRP A 174 3.46 3.19 2.38
C TRP A 174 2.59 3.46 1.14
N MET A 175 1.39 3.97 1.36
CA MET A 175 0.43 4.22 0.30
C MET A 175 0.73 5.56 -0.38
N TRP A 176 0.68 5.59 -1.70
CA TRP A 176 0.99 6.82 -2.45
C TRP A 176 -0.02 7.94 -2.15
N ASP A 177 -1.29 7.59 -1.90
CA ASP A 177 -2.38 8.53 -1.66
C ASP A 177 -2.32 9.18 -0.26
N ASP A 178 -1.51 8.62 0.64
CA ASP A 178 -1.22 9.23 1.94
C ASP A 178 -0.11 10.29 1.87
N GLU A 179 0.72 10.28 0.82
CA GLU A 179 1.97 11.06 0.73
C GLU A 179 1.74 12.58 0.86
N ALA A 180 0.59 13.10 0.45
CA ALA A 180 0.26 14.52 0.54
C ALA A 180 -0.04 15.00 1.97
N TYR A 181 -0.36 14.09 2.88
CA TYR A 181 -0.80 14.39 4.24
C TYR A 181 0.37 14.42 5.22
N ASP A 182 0.26 15.28 6.24
CA ASP A 182 1.32 15.56 7.21
C ASP A 182 1.82 14.32 7.98
N TYR A 183 0.93 13.35 8.22
CA TYR A 183 1.30 12.09 8.86
C TYR A 183 2.20 11.18 7.99
N SER A 184 2.40 11.48 6.70
CA SER A 184 3.27 10.72 5.78
C SER A 184 4.39 11.58 5.20
N ALA A 185 4.85 12.59 5.96
CA ALA A 185 5.93 13.46 5.54
C ALA A 185 7.22 12.68 5.20
N GLN A 186 7.89 13.09 4.12
CA GLN A 186 9.14 12.48 3.69
C GLN A 186 10.25 12.62 4.73
N HIS A 187 11.11 11.62 4.80
CA HIS A 187 12.25 11.56 5.70
C HIS A 187 13.48 12.24 5.08
N SER A 188 14.21 12.99 5.90
CA SER A 188 15.53 13.53 5.61
C SER A 188 16.29 13.70 6.92
N ALA A 189 17.63 13.71 6.87
CA ALA A 189 18.40 14.13 8.03
C ALA A 189 18.30 15.65 8.27
N VAL A 190 18.00 16.43 7.22
CA VAL A 190 17.66 17.86 7.31
C VAL A 190 16.14 18.00 7.34
N THR A 191 15.61 18.21 8.54
CA THR A 191 14.19 18.31 8.83
C THR A 191 13.84 19.72 9.29
N LEU A 192 12.62 20.19 8.98
CA LEU A 192 12.16 21.50 9.43
C LEU A 192 10.64 21.50 9.64
N ASN A 193 10.18 21.90 10.82
CA ASN A 193 8.74 21.95 11.16
C ASN A 193 8.01 20.63 10.83
N ARG A 194 8.66 19.50 11.12
CA ARG A 194 8.19 18.15 10.76
C ARG A 194 7.98 17.91 9.27
N ASN A 195 8.64 18.67 8.41
CA ASN A 195 8.51 18.60 6.95
C ASN A 195 7.06 18.84 6.50
N VAL A 196 6.39 19.79 7.15
CA VAL A 196 5.00 20.17 6.90
C VAL A 196 4.89 21.67 6.67
N ILE A 197 4.02 22.05 5.74
CA ILE A 197 3.65 23.43 5.45
C ILE A 197 2.19 23.64 5.83
N ASN A 198 1.94 24.70 6.58
CA ASN A 198 0.59 25.15 6.91
C ASN A 198 0.11 26.14 5.85
N TYR A 199 -1.03 25.85 5.24
CA TYR A 199 -1.71 26.73 4.30
C TYR A 199 -2.98 27.30 4.94
N ARG A 200 -3.21 28.59 4.74
CA ARG A 200 -4.36 29.32 5.25
C ARG A 200 -5.04 30.07 4.11
N VAL A 201 -6.31 29.76 3.86
CA VAL A 201 -7.15 30.38 2.83
C VAL A 201 -8.14 31.32 3.51
N THR A 202 -8.15 32.59 3.10
CA THR A 202 -9.00 33.65 3.68
C THR A 202 -9.85 34.31 2.62
N ALA A 203 -11.14 34.52 2.91
CA ALA A 203 -12.06 35.25 2.03
C ALA A 203 -11.96 36.77 2.28
N ASP A 204 -10.80 37.35 1.98
CA ASP A 204 -10.47 38.77 2.18
C ASP A 204 -10.64 39.62 0.91
N GLN A 205 -11.09 39.00 -0.19
CA GLN A 205 -11.34 39.65 -1.48
C GLN A 205 -12.86 39.71 -1.79
N PRO A 206 -13.30 40.56 -2.75
CA PRO A 206 -14.69 40.62 -3.17
C PRO A 206 -15.24 39.29 -3.71
N VAL A 207 -16.57 39.18 -3.74
CA VAL A 207 -17.27 38.04 -4.36
C VAL A 207 -16.96 37.99 -5.86
N GLY A 208 -16.70 36.79 -6.37
CA GLY A 208 -16.24 36.55 -7.74
C GLY A 208 -14.72 36.49 -7.88
N GLU A 209 -13.97 37.02 -6.92
CA GLU A 209 -12.50 36.95 -6.90
C GLU A 209 -11.98 35.68 -6.20
N LYS A 210 -10.67 35.44 -6.31
CA LYS A 210 -9.99 34.33 -5.62
C LYS A 210 -9.62 34.72 -4.18
N PRO A 211 -9.75 33.82 -3.18
CA PRO A 211 -9.30 34.10 -1.82
C PRO A 211 -7.77 34.17 -1.73
N THR A 212 -7.24 34.89 -0.74
CA THR A 212 -5.80 34.84 -0.45
C THR A 212 -5.42 33.50 0.14
N VAL A 213 -4.30 32.93 -0.32
CA VAL A 213 -3.68 31.71 0.24
C VAL A 213 -2.31 32.06 0.80
N ALA A 214 -2.16 32.00 2.12
CA ALA A 214 -0.89 32.15 2.80
C ALA A 214 -0.26 30.77 3.08
N MET A 215 1.07 30.69 3.03
CA MET A 215 1.84 29.50 3.40
C MET A 215 2.86 29.82 4.50
N THR A 216 2.99 28.92 5.47
CA THR A 216 3.95 29.04 6.58
C THR A 216 4.69 27.72 6.76
N PRO A 217 6.04 27.71 6.78
CA PRO A 217 6.94 28.87 6.62
C PRO A 217 6.96 29.43 5.19
N LYS A 218 7.32 30.70 5.04
CA LYS A 218 7.46 31.36 3.73
C LYS A 218 8.59 30.71 2.93
N ASN A 219 8.30 30.35 1.69
CA ASN A 219 9.23 29.71 0.77
C ASN A 219 8.80 29.94 -0.69
N ASP A 220 9.73 29.75 -1.63
CA ASP A 220 9.48 29.73 -3.08
C ASP A 220 9.59 28.31 -3.66
N TYR A 221 9.68 27.30 -2.79
CA TYR A 221 9.87 25.91 -3.19
C TYR A 221 8.54 25.23 -3.55
N MET A 222 7.47 25.62 -2.86
CA MET A 222 6.10 25.22 -3.19
C MET A 222 5.43 26.24 -4.11
N ASN A 223 4.80 25.74 -5.17
CA ASN A 223 3.93 26.51 -6.04
C ASN A 223 2.46 26.39 -5.59
N ILE A 224 1.74 27.51 -5.54
CA ILE A 224 0.31 27.53 -5.19
C ILE A 224 -0.51 27.75 -6.46
N GLN A 225 -1.34 26.78 -6.80
CA GLN A 225 -2.41 26.93 -7.79
C GLN A 225 -3.74 27.12 -7.05
N ASN A 226 -4.31 28.31 -7.14
CA ASN A 226 -5.57 28.65 -6.48
C ASN A 226 -6.70 28.77 -7.52
N ASP A 227 -7.59 27.78 -7.53
CA ASP A 227 -8.79 27.73 -8.36
C ASP A 227 -10.08 27.86 -7.51
N VAL A 228 -9.96 28.38 -6.29
CA VAL A 228 -11.09 28.67 -5.41
C VAL A 228 -11.71 30.01 -5.81
N VAL A 229 -13.04 30.09 -5.80
CA VAL A 229 -13.78 31.34 -6.03
C VAL A 229 -14.54 31.75 -4.78
N ILE A 230 -14.50 33.04 -4.44
CA ILE A 230 -15.33 33.60 -3.37
C ILE A 230 -16.77 33.75 -3.85
N THR A 231 -17.71 33.27 -3.06
CA THR A 231 -19.15 33.31 -3.35
C THR A 231 -19.92 34.03 -2.24
N ASP A 232 -21.17 34.40 -2.51
CA ASP A 232 -22.10 34.93 -1.50
C ASP A 232 -22.65 33.85 -0.55
N ALA A 233 -22.23 32.59 -0.70
CA ALA A 233 -22.60 31.53 0.23
C ALA A 233 -22.04 31.81 1.63
N THR A 234 -22.66 31.21 2.65
CA THR A 234 -22.14 31.25 4.03
C THR A 234 -21.20 30.09 4.34
N THR A 235 -21.20 29.06 3.49
CA THR A 235 -20.41 27.83 3.67
C THR A 235 -19.19 27.83 2.77
N ARG A 236 -18.29 26.87 2.99
CA ARG A 236 -17.13 26.62 2.14
C ARG A 236 -17.10 25.16 1.69
N SER A 237 -16.58 24.93 0.50
CA SER A 237 -16.22 23.62 -0.04
C SER A 237 -14.88 23.78 -0.75
N ILE A 238 -13.79 23.50 -0.05
CA ILE A 238 -12.42 23.67 -0.55
C ILE A 238 -11.70 22.33 -0.43
N THR A 239 -11.04 21.90 -1.50
CA THR A 239 -10.05 20.82 -1.48
C THR A 239 -8.65 21.38 -1.67
N ALA A 240 -7.66 20.70 -1.10
CA ALA A 240 -6.24 21.04 -1.22
C ALA A 240 -5.46 19.76 -1.58
N GLU A 241 -5.05 19.66 -2.83
CA GLU A 241 -4.47 18.46 -3.44
C GLU A 241 -3.02 18.74 -3.85
N ARG A 242 -2.07 17.95 -3.35
CA ARG A 242 -0.69 17.93 -3.86
C ARG A 242 -0.57 16.77 -4.83
N PRO A 243 -0.41 17.01 -6.15
CA PRO A 243 -0.21 15.92 -7.09
C PRO A 243 1.03 15.09 -6.74
N LEU A 244 0.97 13.81 -7.09
CA LEU A 244 2.02 12.83 -6.81
C LEU A 244 3.39 13.36 -7.24
N ALA A 245 4.38 13.28 -6.34
CA ALA A 245 5.77 13.64 -6.62
C ALA A 245 5.97 15.07 -7.17
N GLN A 246 5.08 16.00 -6.80
CA GLN A 246 5.17 17.41 -7.18
C GLN A 246 5.21 18.32 -5.95
N ASN A 247 5.83 19.50 -6.13
CA ASN A 247 5.81 20.63 -5.20
C ASN A 247 4.82 21.72 -5.62
N THR A 248 3.66 21.31 -6.13
CA THR A 248 2.53 22.20 -6.42
C THR A 248 1.37 21.80 -5.52
N ILE A 249 0.73 22.77 -4.86
CA ILE A 249 -0.53 22.57 -4.14
C ILE A 249 -1.66 23.20 -4.93
N VAL A 250 -2.72 22.43 -5.20
CA VAL A 250 -3.89 22.87 -5.96
C VAL A 250 -5.08 23.01 -5.02
N PHE A 251 -5.59 24.24 -4.89
CA PHE A 251 -6.81 24.54 -4.15
C PHE A 251 -7.99 24.66 -5.13
N LYS A 252 -9.07 23.90 -4.92
CA LYS A 252 -10.28 23.94 -5.76
C LYS A 252 -11.53 24.15 -4.92
N GLY A 253 -12.55 24.75 -5.54
CA GLY A 253 -13.91 24.82 -4.99
C GLY A 253 -14.39 26.25 -4.75
N ALA A 254 -15.18 26.44 -3.70
CA ALA A 254 -15.81 27.72 -3.39
C ALA A 254 -15.69 28.08 -1.91
N MET A 255 -15.48 29.37 -1.63
CA MET A 255 -15.41 29.91 -0.28
C MET A 255 -16.48 30.99 -0.09
N GLY A 256 -17.33 30.85 0.90
CA GLY A 256 -18.29 31.89 1.26
C GLY A 256 -17.60 33.14 1.81
N ASN A 257 -18.06 34.34 1.43
CA ASN A 257 -17.49 35.62 1.88
C ASN A 257 -17.63 35.89 3.40
N ARG A 258 -18.43 35.08 4.11
CA ARG A 258 -18.56 35.10 5.58
C ARG A 258 -18.04 33.83 6.25
N SER A 259 -17.40 32.94 5.49
CA SER A 259 -16.87 31.70 6.02
C SER A 259 -15.57 31.93 6.79
N THR A 260 -15.33 31.13 7.83
CA THR A 260 -14.06 31.15 8.55
C THR A 260 -12.91 30.67 7.68
N GLU A 261 -11.68 31.08 8.01
CA GLU A 261 -10.46 30.66 7.30
C GLU A 261 -10.33 29.14 7.21
N TYR A 262 -9.88 28.66 6.04
CA TYR A 262 -9.58 27.24 5.83
C TYR A 262 -8.10 27.00 6.04
N VAL A 263 -7.76 26.15 7.00
CA VAL A 263 -6.38 25.83 7.37
C VAL A 263 -6.13 24.36 7.07
N VAL A 264 -5.02 24.07 6.41
CA VAL A 264 -4.64 22.71 6.04
C VAL A 264 -3.12 22.54 6.04
N ASN A 265 -2.67 21.37 6.50
CA ASN A 265 -1.26 20.98 6.47
C ASN A 265 -0.99 20.06 5.27
N ARG A 266 0.12 20.29 4.57
CA ARG A 266 0.59 19.41 3.49
C ARG A 266 2.10 19.24 3.53
N THR A 267 2.54 18.12 2.99
CA THR A 267 3.95 17.75 2.83
C THR A 267 4.53 18.34 1.53
N MET A 268 5.81 18.04 1.27
CA MET A 268 6.55 18.39 0.06
C MET A 268 7.48 17.25 -0.36
N GLU A 269 7.91 17.29 -1.61
CA GLU A 269 9.04 16.50 -2.12
C GLU A 269 10.37 17.09 -1.66
N ASP A 270 11.27 16.25 -1.20
CA ASP A 270 12.64 16.62 -0.84
C ASP A 270 12.74 17.69 0.26
N PRO A 271 12.48 17.31 1.52
CA PRO A 271 12.44 18.24 2.65
C PRO A 271 13.74 19.01 2.90
N ALA A 272 14.89 18.46 2.51
CA ALA A 272 16.17 19.13 2.63
C ALA A 272 16.21 20.41 1.77
N LEU A 273 15.80 20.32 0.50
CA LEU A 273 15.75 21.48 -0.39
C LEU A 273 14.69 22.49 0.05
N PHE A 274 13.56 22.02 0.60
CA PHE A 274 12.58 22.89 1.23
C PHE A 274 13.18 23.67 2.41
N ALA A 275 13.88 22.99 3.33
CA ALA A 275 14.54 23.63 4.47
C ALA A 275 15.58 24.67 4.01
N GLY A 276 16.35 24.36 2.96
CA GLY A 276 17.31 25.30 2.37
C GLY A 276 16.65 26.53 1.75
N ASN A 277 15.46 26.38 1.17
CA ASN A 277 14.67 27.50 0.67
C ASN A 277 14.13 28.37 1.82
N VAL A 278 13.68 27.77 2.92
CA VAL A 278 13.28 28.53 4.12
C VAL A 278 14.48 29.26 4.73
N LEU A 279 15.66 28.62 4.81
CA LEU A 279 16.90 29.25 5.25
C LEU A 279 17.25 30.46 4.38
N LYS A 280 17.12 30.33 3.06
CA LYS A 280 17.28 31.45 2.11
C LYS A 280 16.38 32.64 2.47
N HIS A 281 15.09 32.40 2.75
CA HIS A 281 14.15 33.46 3.14
C HIS A 281 14.50 34.08 4.51
N GLN A 282 14.97 33.29 5.47
CA GLN A 282 15.38 33.81 6.78
C GLN A 282 16.67 34.62 6.73
N LEU A 283 17.66 34.22 5.90
CA LEU A 283 18.87 35.01 5.64
C LEU A 283 18.50 36.38 5.06
N LEU A 284 17.65 36.41 4.03
CA LEU A 284 17.15 37.66 3.43
C LEU A 284 16.35 38.50 4.42
N GLY A 285 15.50 37.87 5.24
CA GLY A 285 14.73 38.53 6.30
C GLY A 285 15.60 39.13 7.40
N LYS A 286 16.78 38.54 7.66
CA LYS A 286 17.80 39.08 8.57
C LYS A 286 18.60 40.23 7.96
N GLY A 287 18.48 40.46 6.65
CA GLY A 287 19.23 41.48 5.91
C GLY A 287 20.53 40.98 5.27
N ILE A 288 20.81 39.67 5.33
CA ILE A 288 21.95 39.07 4.62
C ILE A 288 21.56 38.90 3.15
N THR A 289 22.28 39.60 2.28
CA THR A 289 22.04 39.56 0.83
C THR A 289 22.70 38.34 0.18
N LEU A 290 22.15 37.88 -0.94
CA LEU A 290 22.65 36.71 -1.67
C LEU A 290 23.09 37.13 -3.07
N HIS A 291 24.25 36.65 -3.50
CA HIS A 291 24.72 36.85 -4.86
C HIS A 291 23.71 36.26 -5.86
N PRO A 292 23.49 36.85 -7.05
CA PRO A 292 22.48 36.37 -8.01
C PRO A 292 22.63 34.92 -8.50
N LYS A 293 23.82 34.33 -8.31
CA LYS A 293 24.14 32.93 -8.65
C LYS A 293 24.05 31.97 -7.45
N THR A 294 23.69 32.46 -6.27
CA THR A 294 23.50 31.61 -5.09
C THR A 294 22.30 30.71 -5.30
N GLU A 295 22.55 29.40 -5.26
CA GLU A 295 21.52 28.37 -5.37
C GLU A 295 21.36 27.61 -4.05
N VAL A 296 20.18 27.02 -3.85
CA VAL A 296 19.97 26.02 -2.81
C VAL A 296 20.24 24.65 -3.43
N VAL A 297 21.24 23.94 -2.93
CA VAL A 297 21.70 22.67 -3.50
C VAL A 297 21.90 21.63 -2.42
N LYS A 298 21.95 20.35 -2.81
CA LYS A 298 22.44 19.28 -1.94
C LYS A 298 23.95 19.17 -2.04
N GLY A 299 24.57 18.80 -0.93
CA GLY A 299 26.00 18.53 -0.89
C GLY A 299 26.40 17.85 0.41
N THR A 300 27.69 17.65 0.61
CA THR A 300 28.23 17.13 1.86
C THR A 300 29.21 18.15 2.43
N VAL A 301 29.20 18.31 3.75
CA VAL A 301 30.18 19.16 4.42
C VAL A 301 31.57 18.54 4.27
N ASP A 302 32.50 19.31 3.71
CA ASP A 302 33.91 18.99 3.83
C ASP A 302 34.41 19.51 5.18
N GLN A 303 34.47 18.63 6.17
CA GLN A 303 34.88 18.98 7.54
C GLN A 303 36.30 19.57 7.62
N LYS A 304 37.16 19.36 6.62
CA LYS A 304 38.52 19.93 6.62
C LYS A 304 38.54 21.39 6.16
N ASN A 305 37.61 21.76 5.28
CA ASN A 305 37.59 23.07 4.61
C ASN A 305 36.39 23.92 5.03
N SER A 306 35.55 23.42 5.93
CA SER A 306 34.36 24.12 6.45
C SER A 306 34.55 24.43 7.93
N ARG A 307 34.17 25.65 8.33
CA ARG A 307 34.17 26.10 9.72
C ARG A 307 32.77 25.95 10.31
N LEU A 308 32.66 25.27 11.45
CA LEU A 308 31.43 25.23 12.23
C LEU A 308 31.16 26.61 12.82
N VAL A 309 29.95 27.13 12.61
CA VAL A 309 29.50 28.41 13.15
C VAL A 309 28.70 28.20 14.44
N GLU A 310 27.71 27.31 14.41
CA GLU A 310 26.86 26.99 15.56
C GLU A 310 26.30 25.57 15.47
N THR A 311 26.01 24.97 16.62
CA THR A 311 25.27 23.71 16.76
C THR A 311 23.96 23.96 17.52
N HIS A 312 22.82 23.70 16.86
CA HIS A 312 21.54 23.55 17.54
C HIS A 312 21.47 22.16 18.21
N ARG A 313 20.88 22.09 19.41
CA ARG A 313 20.57 20.84 20.11
C ARG A 313 19.08 20.78 20.41
N SER A 314 18.47 19.63 20.13
CA SER A 314 17.06 19.37 20.44
C SER A 314 16.83 19.29 21.95
N ALA A 315 15.55 19.20 22.34
CA ALA A 315 15.16 18.66 23.64
C ALA A 315 15.71 17.22 23.83
N PRO A 316 15.89 16.76 25.08
CA PRO A 316 16.30 15.39 25.38
C PRO A 316 15.28 14.35 24.91
N LEU A 317 15.74 13.10 24.75
CA LEU A 317 14.97 12.02 24.15
C LEU A 317 13.71 11.65 24.94
N ASP A 318 13.68 11.87 26.25
CA ASP A 318 12.49 11.68 27.07
C ASP A 318 11.31 12.58 26.63
N GLU A 319 11.55 13.87 26.43
CA GLU A 319 10.57 14.83 25.94
C GLU A 319 10.17 14.52 24.49
N LEU A 320 11.15 14.20 23.64
CA LEU A 320 10.88 13.81 22.25
C LEU A 320 10.05 12.51 22.17
N THR A 321 10.28 11.56 23.09
CA THR A 321 9.51 10.33 23.19
C THR A 321 8.08 10.59 23.66
N ALA A 322 7.89 11.53 24.60
CA ALA A 322 6.55 11.99 24.99
C ALA A 322 5.81 12.61 23.80
N ASN A 323 6.46 13.48 23.02
CA ASN A 323 5.89 14.05 21.80
C ASN A 323 5.51 12.97 20.77
N LEU A 324 6.41 12.00 20.52
CA LEU A 324 6.17 10.87 19.64
C LEU A 324 4.96 10.04 20.08
N ASN A 325 4.86 9.66 21.36
CA ASN A 325 3.83 8.74 21.81
C ASN A 325 2.49 9.41 22.11
N LYS A 326 2.47 10.62 22.70
CA LYS A 326 1.22 11.36 23.01
C LYS A 326 0.56 11.91 21.76
N ASN A 327 1.33 12.49 20.83
CA ASN A 327 0.81 13.02 19.57
C ASN A 327 0.75 11.96 18.46
N SER A 328 1.36 10.79 18.68
CA SER A 328 1.46 9.70 17.70
C SER A 328 2.18 10.12 16.41
N ASP A 329 3.24 10.91 16.53
CA ASP A 329 3.93 11.53 15.38
C ASP A 329 4.74 10.49 14.59
N ASN A 330 4.42 10.34 13.30
CA ASN A 330 5.02 9.34 12.43
C ASN A 330 6.45 9.71 12.04
N LEU A 331 6.72 10.99 11.76
CA LEU A 331 8.06 11.43 11.36
C LEU A 331 9.05 11.18 12.51
N TYR A 332 8.67 11.49 13.74
CA TYR A 332 9.51 11.21 14.92
C TYR A 332 9.92 9.73 14.98
N ALA A 333 8.97 8.81 14.78
CA ALA A 333 9.23 7.39 14.84
C ALA A 333 10.21 6.92 13.73
N GLU A 334 10.09 7.47 12.53
CA GLU A 334 10.98 7.12 11.40
C GLU A 334 12.38 7.70 11.57
N LEU A 335 12.49 8.92 12.10
CA LEU A 335 13.78 9.54 12.38
C LEU A 335 14.47 8.88 13.58
N PHE A 336 13.73 8.46 14.62
CA PHE A 336 14.28 7.63 15.70
C PHE A 336 14.85 6.32 15.15
N LEU A 337 14.11 5.66 14.26
CA LEU A 337 14.53 4.40 13.64
C LEU A 337 15.82 4.57 12.80
N LYS A 338 15.87 5.57 11.91
CA LYS A 338 17.08 5.85 11.12
C LYS A 338 18.26 6.30 11.97
N THR A 339 18.01 7.01 13.07
CA THR A 339 19.05 7.43 14.02
C THR A 339 19.64 6.25 14.77
N LEU A 340 18.82 5.27 15.18
CA LEU A 340 19.32 4.01 15.72
C LEU A 340 20.28 3.33 14.74
N GLY A 341 19.92 3.27 13.45
CA GLY A 341 20.80 2.76 12.40
C GLY A 341 22.12 3.55 12.31
N ALA A 342 22.03 4.87 12.25
CA ALA A 342 23.20 5.75 12.11
C ALA A 342 24.14 5.69 13.32
N GLU A 343 23.60 5.64 14.54
CA GLU A 343 24.40 5.64 15.77
C GLU A 343 24.98 4.26 16.09
N ILE A 344 24.22 3.19 15.89
CA ILE A 344 24.62 1.83 16.31
C ILE A 344 25.26 1.05 15.18
N GLN A 345 24.65 1.03 13.99
CA GLN A 345 25.15 0.29 12.82
C GLN A 345 26.04 1.15 11.90
N LYS A 346 26.17 2.45 12.18
CA LYS A 346 26.92 3.42 11.35
C LYS A 346 26.35 3.58 9.94
N GLU A 347 25.06 3.35 9.80
CA GLU A 347 24.32 3.51 8.55
C GLU A 347 22.92 4.06 8.84
N GLY A 348 22.65 5.29 8.41
CA GLY A 348 21.37 5.98 8.63
C GLY A 348 20.24 5.52 7.71
N SER A 349 19.92 4.23 7.74
CA SER A 349 18.87 3.63 6.92
C SER A 349 17.77 3.01 7.78
N THR A 350 16.57 2.88 7.21
CA THR A 350 15.46 2.16 7.86
C THR A 350 15.87 0.70 8.11
N GLU A 351 16.55 0.07 7.15
CA GLU A 351 16.99 -1.33 7.26
C GLU A 351 17.99 -1.52 8.42
N ALA A 352 18.99 -0.64 8.54
CA ALA A 352 19.94 -0.65 9.65
C ALA A 352 19.23 -0.39 11.00
N GLY A 353 18.28 0.55 11.04
CA GLY A 353 17.46 0.81 12.22
C GLY A 353 16.64 -0.41 12.66
N LEU A 354 15.97 -1.09 11.72
CA LEU A 354 15.19 -2.30 11.98
C LEU A 354 16.05 -3.42 12.55
N LYS A 355 17.31 -3.53 12.10
CA LYS A 355 18.27 -4.48 12.66
C LYS A 355 18.56 -4.19 14.14
N VAL A 356 18.77 -2.92 14.50
CA VAL A 356 18.98 -2.51 15.91
C VAL A 356 17.75 -2.83 16.76
N VAL A 357 16.55 -2.53 16.27
CA VAL A 357 15.30 -2.84 16.98
C VAL A 357 15.17 -4.36 17.17
N SER A 358 15.45 -5.17 16.14
CA SER A 358 15.40 -6.63 16.24
C SER A 358 16.40 -7.20 17.25
N GLU A 359 17.64 -6.70 17.28
CA GLU A 359 18.65 -7.06 18.28
C GLU A 359 18.20 -6.69 19.69
N PHE A 360 17.60 -5.50 19.87
CA PHE A 360 17.01 -5.06 21.13
C PHE A 360 15.83 -5.95 21.57
N MET A 361 14.93 -6.32 20.66
CA MET A 361 13.81 -7.20 20.97
C MET A 361 14.28 -8.59 21.43
N SER A 362 15.32 -9.11 20.79
CA SER A 362 15.94 -10.38 21.20
C SER A 362 16.50 -10.30 22.62
N LYS A 363 17.18 -9.18 22.96
CA LYS A 363 17.63 -8.87 24.33
C LYS A 363 16.46 -8.78 25.32
N ALA A 364 15.32 -8.24 24.90
CA ALA A 364 14.11 -8.15 25.72
C ALA A 364 13.35 -9.48 25.91
N GLY A 365 13.83 -10.58 25.32
CA GLY A 365 13.17 -11.90 25.41
C GLY A 365 11.94 -12.04 24.51
N VAL A 366 11.75 -11.11 23.56
CA VAL A 366 10.68 -11.17 22.57
C VAL A 366 11.08 -12.13 21.46
N ASN A 367 10.22 -13.09 21.12
CA ASN A 367 10.46 -13.96 19.96
C ASN A 367 10.50 -13.12 18.68
N THR A 368 11.58 -13.24 17.90
CA THR A 368 11.81 -12.51 16.66
C THR A 368 11.02 -13.02 15.45
N ASP A 369 10.13 -13.99 15.63
CA ASP A 369 9.12 -14.42 14.64
C ASP A 369 8.05 -13.31 14.40
N PHE A 370 8.46 -12.07 14.13
CA PHE A 370 7.62 -10.92 13.79
C PHE A 370 8.17 -10.21 12.56
N ARG A 371 7.43 -9.24 12.05
CA ARG A 371 7.89 -8.42 10.95
C ARG A 371 7.65 -6.95 11.23
N GLN A 372 8.72 -6.17 11.23
CA GLN A 372 8.65 -4.73 11.24
C GLN A 372 9.20 -4.20 9.91
N ALA A 373 8.48 -3.26 9.30
CA ALA A 373 8.81 -2.67 8.01
C ALA A 373 9.12 -1.17 8.12
N ASP A 374 8.66 -0.52 9.18
CA ASP A 374 8.89 0.90 9.45
C ASP A 374 8.85 1.19 10.97
N GLY A 375 9.05 2.44 11.37
CA GLY A 375 9.01 2.84 12.78
C GLY A 375 7.64 3.32 13.25
N SER A 376 6.87 3.91 12.35
CA SER A 376 5.61 4.60 12.63
C SER A 376 4.41 3.67 12.72
N GLY A 377 4.46 2.51 12.06
CA GLY A 377 3.35 1.58 11.93
C GLY A 377 2.46 1.81 10.70
N LEU A 378 2.77 2.77 9.82
CA LEU A 378 1.97 3.05 8.61
C LEU A 378 2.01 1.91 7.59
N SER A 379 3.12 1.17 7.56
CA SER A 379 3.28 0.03 6.67
C SER A 379 2.35 -1.12 7.08
N ARG A 380 1.57 -1.61 6.12
CA ARG A 380 0.75 -2.83 6.29
C ARG A 380 1.58 -4.12 6.28
N PHE A 381 2.89 -4.01 6.15
CA PHE A 381 3.82 -5.14 6.30
C PHE A 381 4.26 -5.36 7.75
N ASN A 382 3.93 -4.44 8.65
CA ASN A 382 4.13 -4.63 10.09
C ASN A 382 3.21 -5.74 10.59
N LEU A 383 3.77 -6.71 11.31
CA LEU A 383 3.08 -7.84 11.92
C LEU A 383 3.71 -8.10 13.27
N ILE A 384 2.94 -7.95 14.35
CA ILE A 384 3.33 -8.30 15.73
C ILE A 384 2.22 -9.07 16.41
N THR A 385 2.53 -9.81 17.45
CA THR A 385 1.55 -10.50 18.29
C THR A 385 1.26 -9.70 19.57
N THR A 386 0.14 -10.00 20.24
CA THR A 386 -0.16 -9.35 21.54
C THR A 386 0.74 -9.87 22.66
N SER A 387 1.16 -11.13 22.58
CA SER A 387 2.14 -11.72 23.51
C SER A 387 3.50 -11.02 23.42
N GLN A 388 3.99 -10.75 22.20
CA GLN A 388 5.22 -10.00 21.96
C GLN A 388 5.18 -8.58 22.55
N MET A 389 4.07 -7.86 22.37
CA MET A 389 3.90 -6.52 22.95
C MET A 389 3.88 -6.54 24.48
N VAL A 390 3.16 -7.49 25.10
CA VAL A 390 3.14 -7.64 26.56
C VAL A 390 4.54 -7.95 27.10
N THR A 391 5.28 -8.85 26.47
CA THR A 391 6.67 -9.17 26.84
C THR A 391 7.57 -7.94 26.78
N LEU A 392 7.47 -7.11 25.73
CA LEU A 392 8.23 -5.86 25.65
C LEU A 392 7.88 -4.91 26.81
N LEU A 393 6.59 -4.69 27.07
CA LEU A 393 6.12 -3.76 28.10
C LEU A 393 6.52 -4.23 29.51
N ASP A 394 6.52 -5.55 29.76
CA ASP A 394 6.98 -6.12 31.02
C ASP A 394 8.50 -5.96 31.18
N TYR A 395 9.26 -6.27 30.14
CA TYR A 395 10.71 -6.04 30.11
C TYR A 395 11.05 -4.57 30.37
N ALA A 396 10.38 -3.64 29.68
CA ALA A 396 10.57 -2.20 29.81
C ALA A 396 10.33 -1.72 31.25
N SER A 397 9.28 -2.23 31.91
CA SER A 397 8.94 -1.83 33.29
C SER A 397 10.03 -2.13 34.32
N LYS A 398 10.98 -3.00 33.98
CA LYS A 398 12.11 -3.42 34.82
C LYS A 398 13.39 -2.63 34.52
N GLN A 399 13.38 -1.77 33.50
CA GLN A 399 14.55 -0.98 33.09
C GLN A 399 14.53 0.42 33.71
N SER A 400 15.71 1.05 33.83
CA SER A 400 15.84 2.42 34.35
C SER A 400 15.12 3.47 33.51
N TRP A 401 14.97 3.23 32.20
CA TRP A 401 14.23 4.09 31.28
C TRP A 401 12.73 3.75 31.18
N GLY A 402 12.26 2.69 31.86
CA GLY A 402 10.88 2.19 31.75
C GLY A 402 9.81 3.20 32.17
N THR A 403 10.09 4.00 33.21
CA THR A 403 9.20 5.07 33.67
C THR A 403 8.97 6.12 32.58
N VAL A 404 10.05 6.54 31.89
CA VAL A 404 9.96 7.50 30.77
C VAL A 404 9.08 6.95 29.65
N LEU A 405 9.24 5.67 29.30
CA LEU A 405 8.38 5.05 28.28
C LEU A 405 6.90 5.04 28.73
N LYS A 406 6.60 4.62 29.96
CA LYS A 406 5.22 4.57 30.48
C LYS A 406 4.57 5.96 30.51
N GLU A 407 5.29 6.98 30.98
CA GLU A 407 4.80 8.36 31.10
C GLU A 407 4.65 9.05 29.73
N SER A 408 5.42 8.60 28.73
CA SER A 408 5.26 9.06 27.35
C SER A 408 3.94 8.64 26.70
N PHE A 409 3.23 7.64 27.23
CA PHE A 409 1.95 7.22 26.68
C PHE A 409 0.83 8.22 27.00
N PRO A 410 -0.19 8.35 26.12
CA PRO A 410 -1.43 9.03 26.45
C PRO A 410 -2.09 8.45 27.70
N ILE A 411 -2.74 9.33 28.49
CA ILE A 411 -3.50 8.97 29.69
C ILE A 411 -5.00 9.08 29.39
N ALA A 412 -5.73 8.01 29.71
CA ALA A 412 -7.19 7.93 29.54
C ALA A 412 -7.92 9.13 30.16
N GLY A 413 -8.71 9.83 29.33
CA GLY A 413 -9.52 10.98 29.73
C GLY A 413 -8.74 12.26 30.05
N VAL A 414 -7.41 12.27 29.86
CA VAL A 414 -6.53 13.38 30.26
C VAL A 414 -5.81 14.01 29.06
N ASP A 415 -5.01 13.24 28.31
CA ASP A 415 -4.15 13.81 27.25
C ASP A 415 -3.96 12.91 26.02
N GLY A 416 -3.25 13.46 25.03
CA GLY A 416 -2.90 12.79 23.78
C GLY A 416 -4.11 12.18 23.06
N THR A 417 -3.89 11.04 22.43
CA THR A 417 -4.94 10.31 21.69
C THR A 417 -6.00 9.63 22.58
N LEU A 418 -5.85 9.66 23.90
CA LEU A 418 -6.82 9.13 24.86
C LEU A 418 -7.60 10.22 25.60
N ALA A 419 -7.33 11.51 25.34
CA ALA A 419 -7.94 12.64 26.05
C ALA A 419 -9.47 12.61 26.08
N SER A 420 -10.11 12.08 25.03
CA SER A 420 -11.57 11.96 24.91
C SER A 420 -12.12 10.56 25.21
N ARG A 421 -11.27 9.59 25.57
CA ARG A 421 -11.66 8.18 25.78
C ARG A 421 -11.74 7.84 27.26
N MET A 422 -12.69 6.99 27.62
CA MET A 422 -12.87 6.41 28.97
C MET A 422 -13.04 7.46 30.09
N LYS A 423 -13.63 8.62 29.77
CA LYS A 423 -14.02 9.62 30.78
C LYS A 423 -15.13 9.09 31.68
N ASP A 424 -15.11 9.54 32.93
CA ASP A 424 -16.06 9.19 33.98
C ASP A 424 -16.10 7.68 34.26
N THR A 425 -14.96 6.99 34.06
CA THR A 425 -14.77 5.56 34.35
C THR A 425 -13.55 5.33 35.26
N PRO A 426 -13.39 4.15 35.89
CA PRO A 426 -12.19 3.80 36.67
C PRO A 426 -10.87 3.82 35.89
N ALA A 427 -10.91 3.83 34.56
CA ALA A 427 -9.71 3.94 33.74
C ALA A 427 -9.21 5.40 33.59
N GLN A 428 -10.06 6.41 33.82
CA GLN A 428 -9.68 7.82 33.68
C GLN A 428 -8.54 8.18 34.64
N GLY A 429 -7.47 8.79 34.12
CA GLY A 429 -6.28 9.14 34.89
C GLY A 429 -5.46 7.95 35.39
N ASN A 430 -5.83 6.72 35.03
CA ASN A 430 -5.24 5.47 35.52
C ASN A 430 -4.59 4.67 34.38
N ALA A 431 -5.26 4.56 33.22
CA ALA A 431 -4.72 3.82 32.08
C ALA A 431 -3.76 4.68 31.23
N ASN A 432 -2.52 4.21 31.06
CA ASN A 432 -1.50 4.75 30.16
C ASN A 432 -1.34 3.82 28.96
N ALA A 433 -1.73 4.23 27.76
CA ALA A 433 -1.68 3.32 26.61
C ALA A 433 -1.46 4.01 25.26
N LYS A 434 -0.71 3.34 24.40
CA LYS A 434 -0.50 3.77 23.01
C LYS A 434 -1.67 3.32 22.14
N THR A 435 -2.30 4.27 21.47
CA THR A 435 -3.31 3.99 20.45
C THR A 435 -2.67 3.72 19.08
N GLY A 436 -3.34 2.94 18.24
CA GLY A 436 -3.09 2.84 16.81
C GLY A 436 -4.38 2.68 16.03
N SER A 437 -4.51 3.37 14.91
CA SER A 437 -5.69 3.26 14.05
C SER A 437 -5.39 3.71 12.62
N PHE A 438 -5.88 2.96 11.65
CA PHE A 438 -6.13 3.38 10.27
C PHE A 438 -7.13 2.42 9.64
N THR A 439 -7.51 2.62 8.37
CA THR A 439 -8.53 1.81 7.68
C THR A 439 -8.38 0.31 7.91
N GLY A 440 -9.35 -0.30 8.61
CA GLY A 440 -9.39 -1.74 8.89
C GLY A 440 -8.56 -2.23 10.08
N VAL A 441 -7.89 -1.35 10.83
CA VAL A 441 -6.96 -1.68 11.92
C VAL A 441 -7.16 -0.77 13.14
N ASN A 442 -7.27 -1.36 14.34
CA ASN A 442 -7.27 -0.66 15.62
C ASN A 442 -6.35 -1.38 16.63
N GLY A 443 -5.58 -0.63 17.42
CA GLY A 443 -4.70 -1.18 18.46
C GLY A 443 -4.69 -0.32 19.73
N LEU A 444 -4.56 -0.96 20.89
CA LEU A 444 -4.39 -0.30 22.17
C LEU A 444 -3.56 -1.19 23.11
N SER A 445 -2.38 -0.73 23.49
CA SER A 445 -1.48 -1.48 24.38
C SER A 445 -0.87 -0.57 25.44
N GLY A 446 -0.74 -1.06 26.66
CA GLY A 446 -0.24 -0.25 27.77
C GLY A 446 -0.46 -0.87 29.15
N TYR A 447 -0.59 0.01 30.15
CA TYR A 447 -0.66 -0.32 31.56
C TYR A 447 -1.96 0.21 32.17
N VAL A 448 -2.49 -0.50 33.17
CA VAL A 448 -3.61 -0.03 34.01
C VAL A 448 -3.48 -0.62 35.41
N THR A 449 -3.83 0.15 36.44
CA THR A 449 -3.93 -0.35 37.81
C THR A 449 -5.36 -0.80 38.09
N ALA A 450 -5.56 -2.06 38.46
CA ALA A 450 -6.87 -2.58 38.86
C ALA A 450 -7.29 -2.03 40.25
N ALA A 451 -8.60 -2.05 40.55
CA ALA A 451 -9.11 -1.50 41.81
C ALA A 451 -8.63 -2.31 43.05
N ASN A 452 -8.23 -3.57 42.87
CA ASN A 452 -7.55 -4.37 43.90
C ASN A 452 -6.07 -4.01 44.12
N GLY A 453 -5.51 -3.07 43.33
CA GLY A 453 -4.13 -2.61 43.39
C GLY A 453 -3.18 -3.28 42.41
N ASP A 454 -3.63 -4.31 41.66
CA ASP A 454 -2.76 -5.02 40.73
C ASP A 454 -2.31 -4.15 39.56
N GLN A 455 -1.04 -4.31 39.17
CA GLN A 455 -0.49 -3.66 37.99
C GLN A 455 -0.68 -4.58 36.78
N LEU A 456 -1.52 -4.18 35.83
CA LEU A 456 -1.85 -4.98 34.65
C LEU A 456 -1.19 -4.38 33.40
N ILE A 457 -0.54 -5.22 32.61
CA ILE A 457 -0.15 -4.93 31.23
C ILE A 457 -1.19 -5.55 30.31
N PHE A 458 -1.57 -4.82 29.27
CA PHE A 458 -2.48 -5.34 28.26
C PHE A 458 -2.04 -4.97 26.84
N SER A 459 -2.46 -5.80 25.88
CA SER A 459 -2.34 -5.50 24.46
C SER A 459 -3.58 -5.99 23.72
N ILE A 460 -4.23 -5.09 22.98
CA ILE A 460 -5.44 -5.33 22.19
C ILE A 460 -5.18 -4.95 20.74
N LEU A 461 -5.16 -5.92 19.83
CA LEU A 461 -4.94 -5.70 18.40
C LEU A 461 -6.14 -6.23 17.61
N LEU A 462 -6.68 -5.39 16.72
CA LEU A 462 -7.90 -5.64 15.96
C LEU A 462 -7.64 -5.38 14.48
N ASN A 463 -7.88 -6.38 13.62
CA ASN A 463 -7.78 -6.29 12.16
C ASN A 463 -9.12 -6.67 11.50
N GLY A 464 -9.27 -6.41 10.20
CA GLY A 464 -10.48 -6.80 9.44
C GLY A 464 -11.70 -5.99 9.88
N ILE A 465 -11.50 -4.71 10.21
CA ILE A 465 -12.55 -3.85 10.78
C ILE A 465 -13.32 -3.14 9.67
N HIS A 466 -14.61 -3.43 9.54
CA HIS A 466 -15.51 -2.64 8.69
C HIS A 466 -15.83 -1.28 9.34
N THR A 467 -16.07 -1.25 10.65
CA THR A 467 -16.38 -0.01 11.41
C THR A 467 -15.50 0.18 12.65
N SER A 468 -14.71 1.25 12.70
CA SER A 468 -13.78 1.50 13.82
C SER A 468 -14.46 1.84 15.15
N THR A 469 -15.74 2.24 15.13
CA THR A 469 -16.50 2.57 16.35
C THR A 469 -16.62 1.37 17.28
N ASN A 470 -17.07 0.22 16.76
CA ASN A 470 -17.24 -0.99 17.58
C ASN A 470 -15.91 -1.49 18.15
N ALA A 471 -14.85 -1.46 17.32
CA ALA A 471 -13.49 -1.82 17.74
C ALA A 471 -12.97 -0.91 18.87
N THR A 472 -13.19 0.41 18.77
CA THR A 472 -12.80 1.38 19.80
C THR A 472 -13.59 1.20 21.09
N THR A 473 -14.89 0.96 20.99
CA THR A 473 -15.76 0.68 22.14
C THR A 473 -15.33 -0.60 22.85
N PHE A 474 -15.03 -1.67 22.11
CA PHE A 474 -14.50 -2.92 22.68
C PHE A 474 -13.19 -2.68 23.45
N GLN A 475 -12.22 -1.96 22.85
CA GLN A 475 -10.97 -1.61 23.54
C GLN A 475 -11.22 -0.83 24.84
N ASN A 476 -12.12 0.16 24.80
CA ASN A 476 -12.47 0.94 25.99
C ASN A 476 -13.08 0.05 27.07
N ASN A 477 -14.03 -0.82 26.70
CA ASN A 477 -14.69 -1.71 27.65
C ASN A 477 -13.70 -2.70 28.29
N VAL A 478 -12.77 -3.26 27.50
CA VAL A 478 -11.70 -4.11 28.06
C VAL A 478 -10.89 -3.34 29.10
N VAL A 479 -10.39 -2.14 28.78
CA VAL A 479 -9.56 -1.36 29.73
C VAL A 479 -10.34 -0.91 30.96
N VAL A 480 -11.62 -0.54 30.81
CA VAL A 480 -12.51 -0.22 31.94
C VAL A 480 -12.75 -1.44 32.81
N THR A 481 -12.98 -2.62 32.22
CA THR A 481 -13.08 -3.89 32.94
C THR A 481 -11.80 -4.20 33.72
N LEU A 482 -10.63 -4.05 33.10
CA LEU A 482 -9.33 -4.23 33.78
C LEU A 482 -9.16 -3.29 34.98
N ALA A 483 -9.56 -2.01 34.83
CA ALA A 483 -9.49 -1.04 35.92
C ALA A 483 -10.49 -1.30 37.06
N SER A 484 -11.57 -2.07 36.80
CA SER A 484 -12.68 -2.28 37.74
C SER A 484 -12.59 -3.56 38.57
N GLU A 485 -11.58 -4.42 38.35
CA GLU A 485 -11.45 -5.69 39.07
C GLU A 485 -11.33 -5.53 40.60
N PRO A 486 -12.03 -6.36 41.42
CA PRO A 486 -12.68 -7.62 41.05
C PRO A 486 -14.16 -7.48 40.66
N GLY A 487 -14.56 -8.06 39.52
CA GLY A 487 -15.97 -8.22 39.12
C GLY A 487 -16.33 -9.67 38.77
N THR A 488 -17.56 -10.11 39.06
CA THR A 488 -18.05 -11.45 38.73
C THR A 488 -19.08 -11.43 37.60
N PRO A 489 -18.91 -12.26 36.55
CA PRO A 489 -20.03 -12.63 35.69
C PRO A 489 -20.17 -14.13 35.41
N ALA A 490 -21.32 -14.43 34.83
CA ALA A 490 -21.89 -15.76 34.60
C ALA A 490 -21.22 -16.56 33.45
N PRO A 491 -21.41 -17.89 33.43
CA PRO A 491 -20.89 -18.76 32.38
C PRO A 491 -21.53 -18.49 31.01
N ILE A 492 -20.77 -18.72 29.94
CA ILE A 492 -21.25 -18.72 28.54
C ILE A 492 -21.16 -20.16 28.03
N GLU A 493 -22.25 -20.69 27.45
CA GLU A 493 -22.23 -21.95 26.71
C GLU A 493 -21.85 -21.72 25.25
N TRP A 494 -20.93 -22.53 24.75
CA TRP A 494 -20.46 -22.53 23.36
C TRP A 494 -21.15 -23.63 22.55
N VAL A 495 -21.50 -23.32 21.30
CA VAL A 495 -21.92 -24.32 20.31
C VAL A 495 -20.92 -24.27 19.16
N SER A 496 -20.21 -25.37 18.90
CA SER A 496 -19.39 -25.55 17.69
C SER A 496 -20.16 -26.38 16.68
N GLU A 497 -20.21 -25.95 15.43
CA GLU A 497 -20.66 -26.78 14.30
C GLU A 497 -19.54 -27.75 13.90
N ALA A 498 -19.89 -29.00 13.56
CA ALA A 498 -18.96 -30.01 13.05
C ALA A 498 -19.23 -30.26 11.57
N TYR A 499 -18.18 -30.30 10.74
CA TYR A 499 -18.26 -30.51 9.30
C TYR A 499 -17.57 -31.80 8.84
N ALA A 500 -18.00 -32.35 7.71
CA ALA A 500 -17.53 -33.65 7.20
C ALA A 500 -16.03 -33.71 6.89
N LEU A 501 -15.39 -32.58 6.57
CA LEU A 501 -13.95 -32.51 6.27
C LEU A 501 -13.10 -32.01 7.45
N ASP A 502 -13.67 -31.81 8.63
CA ASP A 502 -12.98 -31.17 9.76
C ASP A 502 -11.68 -31.86 10.14
N ASP A 503 -11.68 -33.19 10.30
CA ASP A 503 -10.49 -33.93 10.73
C ASP A 503 -9.34 -33.81 9.74
N VAL A 504 -9.63 -33.99 8.45
CA VAL A 504 -8.61 -34.02 7.39
C VAL A 504 -8.04 -32.63 7.15
N LEU A 505 -8.91 -31.62 6.98
CA LEU A 505 -8.45 -30.27 6.68
C LEU A 505 -7.82 -29.58 7.89
N ASN A 506 -8.32 -29.77 9.11
CA ASN A 506 -7.64 -29.22 10.28
C ASN A 506 -6.26 -29.83 10.51
N SER A 507 -6.03 -31.10 10.15
CA SER A 507 -4.71 -31.72 10.22
C SER A 507 -3.70 -31.07 9.28
N LEU A 508 -4.10 -30.74 8.04
CA LEU A 508 -3.24 -30.00 7.09
C LEU A 508 -2.87 -28.60 7.61
N LEU A 509 -3.77 -27.96 8.35
CA LEU A 509 -3.57 -26.61 8.88
C LEU A 509 -2.65 -26.56 10.11
N GLN A 510 -2.21 -27.71 10.63
CA GLN A 510 -1.22 -27.79 11.72
C GLN A 510 0.23 -27.77 11.21
N ASP A 511 0.45 -27.61 9.90
CA ASP A 511 1.80 -27.53 9.32
C ASP A 511 2.58 -26.34 9.89
N ALA A 512 3.72 -26.64 10.53
CA ALA A 512 4.59 -25.64 11.14
C ALA A 512 5.16 -24.63 10.12
N SER A 513 5.24 -24.98 8.85
CA SER A 513 5.73 -24.10 7.78
C SER A 513 4.82 -22.90 7.49
N VAL A 514 3.56 -22.95 7.95
CA VAL A 514 2.59 -21.84 7.87
C VAL A 514 2.25 -21.25 9.24
N LYS A 515 3.08 -21.50 10.26
CA LYS A 515 2.97 -20.83 11.57
C LYS A 515 2.96 -19.32 11.37
N GLY A 516 2.00 -18.63 12.00
CA GLY A 516 1.82 -17.17 11.85
C GLY A 516 0.94 -16.76 10.67
N VAL A 517 0.43 -17.71 9.89
CA VAL A 517 -0.55 -17.45 8.83
C VAL A 517 -1.97 -17.67 9.35
N THR A 518 -2.81 -16.65 9.21
CA THR A 518 -4.26 -16.81 9.36
C THR A 518 -4.83 -17.36 8.05
N THR A 519 -5.53 -18.50 8.14
CA THR A 519 -6.14 -19.16 6.99
C THR A 519 -7.66 -19.19 7.15
N GLY A 520 -8.36 -18.62 6.18
CA GLY A 520 -9.81 -18.66 6.04
C GLY A 520 -10.23 -19.54 4.87
N ILE A 521 -11.14 -20.49 5.14
CA ILE A 521 -11.56 -21.51 4.18
C ILE A 521 -13.07 -21.71 4.29
N ILE A 522 -13.71 -21.88 3.14
CA ILE A 522 -15.04 -22.47 3.03
C ILE A 522 -15.07 -23.43 1.83
N VAL A 523 -15.72 -24.58 2.01
CA VAL A 523 -15.93 -25.59 0.98
C VAL A 523 -17.38 -26.05 1.05
N LYS A 524 -18.07 -26.06 -0.10
CA LYS A 524 -19.45 -26.54 -0.20
C LYS A 524 -19.62 -27.46 -1.40
N SER A 525 -20.41 -28.51 -1.23
CA SER A 525 -20.94 -29.30 -2.34
C SER A 525 -22.04 -28.52 -3.04
N LEU A 526 -21.87 -28.29 -4.35
CA LEU A 526 -22.89 -27.67 -5.19
C LEU A 526 -24.00 -28.66 -5.58
N ASP A 527 -23.71 -29.96 -5.55
CA ASP A 527 -24.65 -31.00 -5.94
C ASP A 527 -25.54 -31.43 -4.76
N GLN A 528 -25.02 -31.39 -3.53
CA GLN A 528 -25.75 -31.70 -2.29
C GLN A 528 -26.26 -30.47 -1.53
N ASP A 529 -25.87 -29.27 -1.96
CA ASP A 529 -26.15 -28.00 -1.27
C ASP A 529 -25.63 -27.96 0.19
N GLN A 530 -24.55 -28.69 0.49
CA GLN A 530 -24.04 -28.89 1.86
C GLN A 530 -22.66 -28.25 2.07
N VAL A 531 -22.49 -27.51 3.16
CA VAL A 531 -21.16 -27.03 3.60
C VAL A 531 -20.35 -28.20 4.15
N LEU A 532 -19.22 -28.48 3.52
CA LEU A 532 -18.34 -29.59 3.87
C LEU A 532 -17.20 -29.18 4.81
N PHE A 533 -16.84 -27.88 4.81
CA PHE A 533 -15.86 -27.30 5.73
C PHE A 533 -16.02 -25.78 5.82
N ALA A 534 -15.88 -25.22 7.01
CA ALA A 534 -15.72 -23.79 7.20
C ALA A 534 -14.78 -23.49 8.37
N LYS A 535 -13.74 -22.70 8.11
CA LYS A 535 -12.82 -22.21 9.15
C LYS A 535 -12.51 -20.76 8.88
N HIS A 536 -12.76 -19.89 9.86
CA HIS A 536 -12.61 -18.44 9.69
C HIS A 536 -13.31 -17.92 8.42
N ALA A 537 -14.38 -18.58 7.97
CA ALA A 537 -15.00 -18.31 6.68
C ALA A 537 -15.55 -16.87 6.57
N ASP A 538 -15.89 -16.27 7.70
CA ASP A 538 -16.42 -14.92 7.80
C ASP A 538 -15.35 -13.86 8.10
N LYS A 539 -14.08 -14.25 8.37
CA LYS A 539 -12.98 -13.32 8.68
C LYS A 539 -12.67 -12.41 7.49
N LEU A 540 -12.64 -11.10 7.69
CA LEU A 540 -12.34 -10.10 6.66
C LEU A 540 -10.82 -10.00 6.44
N MET A 541 -10.39 -10.44 5.26
CA MET A 541 -8.97 -10.65 4.94
C MET A 541 -8.60 -9.98 3.63
N THR A 542 -7.34 -9.60 3.45
CA THR A 542 -6.85 -9.08 2.15
C THR A 542 -6.88 -10.21 1.11
N PRO A 543 -7.69 -10.08 0.04
CA PRO A 543 -7.95 -11.17 -0.90
C PRO A 543 -6.93 -11.30 -2.03
N ALA A 544 -6.06 -10.31 -2.23
CA ALA A 544 -5.28 -10.17 -3.46
C ALA A 544 -6.18 -10.29 -4.72
N SER A 545 -5.65 -10.82 -5.82
CA SER A 545 -6.36 -10.95 -7.11
C SER A 545 -7.67 -11.74 -7.12
N ASN A 546 -8.15 -12.29 -6.00
CA ASN A 546 -9.51 -12.83 -5.93
C ASN A 546 -10.60 -11.75 -6.09
N VAL A 547 -10.29 -10.46 -5.88
CA VAL A 547 -11.22 -9.35 -6.22
C VAL A 547 -11.64 -9.39 -7.69
N LYS A 548 -10.75 -9.84 -8.59
CA LYS A 548 -11.04 -9.97 -10.02
C LYS A 548 -12.20 -10.92 -10.32
N ILE A 549 -12.53 -11.88 -9.43
CA ILE A 549 -13.75 -12.69 -9.54
C ILE A 549 -14.98 -11.77 -9.54
N LEU A 550 -15.05 -10.85 -8.58
CA LEU A 550 -16.18 -9.91 -8.42
C LEU A 550 -16.21 -8.91 -9.58
N THR A 551 -15.07 -8.28 -9.89
CA THR A 551 -14.96 -7.27 -10.96
C THR A 551 -15.33 -7.86 -12.33
N SER A 552 -14.72 -8.98 -12.69
CA SER A 552 -14.87 -9.55 -14.02
C SER A 552 -16.23 -10.23 -14.25
N SER A 553 -16.81 -10.85 -13.23
CA SER A 553 -18.16 -11.43 -13.33
C SER A 553 -19.22 -10.33 -13.44
N THR A 554 -19.07 -9.24 -12.67
CA THR A 554 -19.91 -8.06 -12.80
C THR A 554 -19.84 -7.48 -14.21
N ALA A 555 -18.63 -7.35 -14.77
CA ALA A 555 -18.44 -6.84 -16.13
C ALA A 555 -19.15 -7.71 -17.18
N LEU A 556 -18.96 -9.03 -17.14
CA LEU A 556 -19.61 -9.95 -18.08
C LEU A 556 -21.14 -9.90 -17.96
N ARG A 557 -21.70 -9.77 -16.76
CA ARG A 557 -23.15 -9.75 -16.51
C ARG A 557 -23.80 -8.41 -16.85
N LYS A 558 -23.12 -7.29 -16.60
CA LYS A 558 -23.70 -5.94 -16.74
C LYS A 558 -23.39 -5.28 -18.09
N LEU A 559 -22.21 -5.51 -18.66
CA LEU A 559 -21.85 -5.00 -19.99
C LEU A 559 -22.16 -6.02 -21.10
N GLY A 560 -22.08 -7.32 -20.78
CA GLY A 560 -22.28 -8.42 -21.71
C GLY A 560 -20.97 -8.93 -22.33
N ALA A 561 -20.90 -10.24 -22.59
CA ALA A 561 -19.70 -10.91 -23.11
C ALA A 561 -19.23 -10.36 -24.47
N ASP A 562 -20.14 -9.81 -25.27
CA ASP A 562 -19.86 -9.22 -26.59
C ASP A 562 -19.52 -7.72 -26.55
N TYR A 563 -19.51 -7.09 -25.37
CA TYR A 563 -19.10 -5.68 -25.25
C TYR A 563 -17.70 -5.47 -25.86
N ARG A 564 -17.52 -4.34 -26.54
CA ARG A 564 -16.26 -3.93 -27.16
C ARG A 564 -15.92 -2.53 -26.70
N PHE A 565 -14.70 -2.33 -26.23
CA PHE A 565 -14.17 -0.99 -25.96
C PHE A 565 -13.92 -0.30 -27.30
N LYS A 566 -14.04 1.03 -27.32
CA LYS A 566 -13.83 1.82 -28.53
C LYS A 566 -12.69 2.82 -28.38
N THR A 567 -12.05 3.12 -29.51
CA THR A 567 -11.11 4.22 -29.66
C THR A 567 -11.52 5.02 -30.89
N GLU A 568 -11.69 6.33 -30.75
CA GLU A 568 -12.18 7.19 -31.83
C GLU A 568 -11.10 8.17 -32.29
N VAL A 569 -11.09 8.46 -33.58
CA VAL A 569 -10.17 9.43 -34.18
C VAL A 569 -10.97 10.57 -34.78
N TYR A 570 -10.61 11.81 -34.45
CA TYR A 570 -11.24 13.03 -34.95
C TYR A 570 -10.22 13.97 -35.59
N THR A 571 -10.73 14.93 -36.36
CA THR A 571 -9.96 16.08 -36.84
C THR A 571 -10.70 17.38 -36.53
N THR A 572 -9.99 18.46 -36.18
CA THR A 572 -10.62 19.77 -35.91
C THR A 572 -10.87 20.59 -37.17
N ALA A 573 -10.40 20.10 -38.33
CA ALA A 573 -10.67 20.65 -39.65
C ALA A 573 -10.85 19.54 -40.70
N PRO A 574 -11.51 19.80 -41.84
CA PRO A 574 -11.52 18.87 -42.97
C PRO A 574 -10.12 18.67 -43.58
N ILE A 575 -9.85 17.47 -44.09
CA ILE A 575 -8.64 17.17 -44.87
C ILE A 575 -8.82 17.76 -46.27
N ASN A 576 -7.89 18.59 -46.73
CA ASN A 576 -7.98 19.18 -48.06
C ASN A 576 -7.59 18.20 -49.18
N SER A 577 -7.85 18.56 -50.44
CA SER A 577 -7.55 17.71 -51.62
C SER A 577 -6.06 17.37 -51.79
N GLY A 578 -5.16 18.13 -51.17
CA GLY A 578 -3.72 17.85 -51.13
C GLY A 578 -3.31 16.82 -50.06
N GLY A 579 -4.24 16.38 -49.22
CA GLY A 579 -3.96 15.51 -48.06
C GLY A 579 -3.40 16.27 -46.87
N VAL A 580 -3.65 17.57 -46.76
CA VAL A 580 -3.20 18.40 -45.63
C VAL A 580 -4.38 18.66 -44.69
N LEU A 581 -4.18 18.38 -43.41
CA LEU A 581 -5.08 18.75 -42.32
C LEU A 581 -4.61 20.08 -41.72
N GLU A 582 -5.39 21.15 -41.93
CA GLU A 582 -5.17 22.50 -41.34
C GLU A 582 -5.81 22.60 -39.95
N GLY A 583 -5.53 21.61 -39.11
CA GLY A 583 -6.07 21.48 -37.77
C GLY A 583 -5.38 20.35 -37.02
N ASP A 584 -5.93 20.03 -35.87
CA ASP A 584 -5.44 19.01 -34.97
C ASP A 584 -6.06 17.65 -35.31
N ILE A 585 -5.33 16.60 -34.99
CA ILE A 585 -5.87 15.25 -34.88
C ILE A 585 -6.17 14.97 -33.40
N VAL A 586 -7.32 14.37 -33.11
CA VAL A 586 -7.70 13.99 -31.74
C VAL A 586 -7.86 12.47 -31.67
N ILE A 587 -7.25 11.84 -30.67
CA ILE A 587 -7.44 10.43 -30.34
C ILE A 587 -8.17 10.36 -29.02
N LYS A 588 -9.37 9.79 -29.03
CA LYS A 588 -10.19 9.64 -27.83
C LYS A 588 -10.26 8.19 -27.39
N GLY A 589 -9.80 7.93 -26.17
CA GLY A 589 -9.86 6.61 -25.54
C GLY A 589 -11.11 6.46 -24.69
N TYR A 590 -11.75 5.30 -24.79
CA TYR A 590 -12.88 4.89 -23.93
C TYR A 590 -12.52 3.70 -23.05
N GLY A 591 -11.24 3.59 -22.67
CA GLY A 591 -10.77 2.58 -21.73
C GLY A 591 -10.44 1.22 -22.35
N ASP A 592 -10.07 1.15 -23.63
CA ASP A 592 -9.60 -0.11 -24.25
C ASP A 592 -8.28 -0.58 -23.58
N PRO A 593 -8.29 -1.69 -22.81
CA PRO A 593 -7.09 -2.19 -22.15
C PRO A 593 -6.11 -2.88 -23.12
N SER A 594 -6.54 -3.13 -24.36
CA SER A 594 -5.82 -3.90 -25.38
C SER A 594 -5.07 -3.04 -26.39
N LEU A 595 -5.08 -1.71 -26.26
CA LEU A 595 -4.35 -0.80 -27.14
C LEU A 595 -2.83 -1.08 -27.08
N HIS A 596 -2.22 -1.40 -28.22
CA HIS A 596 -0.82 -1.85 -28.28
C HIS A 596 -0.02 -1.34 -29.50
N THR A 597 1.28 -1.60 -29.50
CA THR A 597 2.11 -1.58 -30.71
C THR A 597 2.32 -3.01 -31.22
N GLU A 598 2.45 -3.19 -32.53
CA GLU A 598 2.74 -4.48 -33.18
C GLU A 598 4.21 -4.93 -32.98
N ASP A 599 4.65 -4.96 -31.72
CA ASP A 599 5.97 -5.41 -31.30
C ASP A 599 5.90 -6.34 -30.08
N SER A 600 7.04 -6.58 -29.43
CA SER A 600 7.15 -7.51 -28.30
C SER A 600 6.39 -7.10 -27.02
N LEU A 601 5.77 -5.91 -27.01
CA LEU A 601 4.90 -5.46 -25.93
C LEU A 601 3.47 -6.00 -26.06
N LYS A 602 3.02 -6.38 -27.26
CA LYS A 602 1.69 -6.95 -27.51
C LYS A 602 1.45 -8.20 -26.66
N VAL A 603 0.35 -8.21 -25.92
CA VAL A 603 -0.04 -9.34 -25.06
C VAL A 603 -1.33 -10.02 -25.49
N GLN A 604 -2.14 -9.35 -26.30
CA GLN A 604 -3.35 -9.87 -26.93
C GLN A 604 -3.68 -9.05 -28.18
N ASP A 605 -4.60 -9.55 -29.01
CA ASP A 605 -5.14 -8.79 -30.15
C ASP A 605 -6.10 -7.68 -29.68
N GLY A 606 -6.19 -6.63 -30.50
CA GLY A 606 -6.90 -5.39 -30.17
C GLY A 606 -6.56 -4.27 -31.16
N VAL A 607 -6.84 -3.02 -30.78
CA VAL A 607 -6.45 -1.84 -31.56
C VAL A 607 -4.94 -1.61 -31.47
N SER A 608 -4.27 -1.33 -32.59
CA SER A 608 -2.84 -1.01 -32.61
C SER A 608 -2.57 0.40 -33.12
N ILE A 609 -1.47 1.02 -32.67
CA ILE A 609 -1.04 2.32 -33.19
C ILE A 609 -0.78 2.23 -34.69
N GLU A 610 -0.21 1.12 -35.15
CA GLU A 610 0.00 0.84 -36.57
C GLU A 610 -1.32 0.85 -37.36
N SER A 611 -2.41 0.26 -36.84
CA SER A 611 -3.70 0.27 -37.53
C SER A 611 -4.33 1.67 -37.60
N ILE A 612 -4.14 2.50 -36.56
CA ILE A 612 -4.55 3.91 -36.57
C ILE A 612 -3.77 4.69 -37.64
N VAL A 613 -2.45 4.52 -37.72
CA VAL A 613 -1.61 5.18 -38.73
C VAL A 613 -2.01 4.78 -40.15
N GLU A 614 -2.25 3.48 -40.39
CA GLU A 614 -2.69 3.01 -41.71
C GLU A 614 -4.08 3.53 -42.09
N ALA A 615 -5.01 3.63 -41.13
CA ALA A 615 -6.31 4.26 -41.39
C ALA A 615 -6.16 5.74 -41.78
N LEU A 616 -5.30 6.50 -41.10
CA LEU A 616 -5.04 7.90 -41.43
C LEU A 616 -4.46 8.07 -42.84
N LYS A 617 -3.54 7.19 -43.23
CA LYS A 617 -3.02 7.14 -44.61
C LYS A 617 -4.10 6.81 -45.62
N ALA A 618 -4.98 5.85 -45.31
CA ALA A 618 -6.08 5.46 -46.17
C ALA A 618 -7.10 6.60 -46.39
N LYS A 619 -7.27 7.49 -45.41
CA LYS A 619 -8.07 8.73 -45.54
C LYS A 619 -7.34 9.83 -46.34
N GLY A 620 -6.15 9.56 -46.86
CA GLY A 620 -5.39 10.47 -47.73
C GLY A 620 -4.56 11.51 -46.98
N ILE A 621 -4.41 11.39 -45.66
CA ILE A 621 -3.60 12.32 -44.87
C ILE A 621 -2.12 12.13 -45.22
N LYS A 622 -1.46 13.23 -45.59
CA LYS A 622 -0.03 13.33 -45.89
C LYS A 622 0.67 14.33 -44.98
N ARG A 623 -0.06 15.29 -44.42
CA ARG A 623 0.47 16.32 -43.52
C ARG A 623 -0.57 16.77 -42.51
N ILE A 624 -0.15 17.00 -41.26
CA ILE A 624 -0.94 17.58 -40.18
C ILE A 624 -0.26 18.88 -39.76
N ASN A 625 -0.98 20.00 -39.86
CA ASN A 625 -0.46 21.33 -39.51
C ASN A 625 -0.78 21.76 -38.06
N GLY A 626 -1.71 21.09 -37.38
CA GLY A 626 -1.99 21.29 -35.95
C GLY A 626 -1.26 20.30 -35.04
N ASN A 627 -1.82 20.14 -33.84
CA ASN A 627 -1.35 19.30 -32.75
C ASN A 627 -1.93 17.88 -32.81
N ILE A 628 -1.43 17.02 -31.93
CA ILE A 628 -1.99 15.70 -31.63
C ILE A 628 -2.61 15.78 -30.23
N LEU A 629 -3.94 15.75 -30.16
CA LEU A 629 -4.69 15.87 -28.93
C LEU A 629 -5.10 14.49 -28.43
N MET A 630 -4.80 14.19 -27.17
CA MET A 630 -5.11 12.93 -26.51
C MET A 630 -6.26 13.18 -25.53
N ASP A 631 -7.45 12.68 -25.87
CA ASP A 631 -8.64 12.76 -25.02
C ASP A 631 -8.77 11.48 -24.20
N ASP A 632 -8.38 11.55 -22.92
CA ASP A 632 -8.59 10.50 -21.93
C ASP A 632 -9.69 10.83 -20.91
N THR A 633 -10.52 11.84 -21.20
CA THR A 633 -11.53 12.40 -20.27
C THR A 633 -12.71 11.48 -20.00
N TYR A 634 -12.79 10.33 -20.68
CA TYR A 634 -13.76 9.29 -20.37
C TYR A 634 -13.55 8.72 -18.95
N PHE A 635 -12.30 8.72 -18.45
CA PHE A 635 -11.96 8.41 -17.06
C PHE A 635 -11.54 9.68 -16.31
N ASP A 636 -11.56 9.61 -14.97
CA ASP A 636 -10.95 10.66 -14.15
C ASP A 636 -9.42 10.77 -14.33
N ASN A 637 -8.86 11.87 -13.83
CA ASN A 637 -7.41 12.11 -13.86
C ASN A 637 -6.66 11.46 -12.68
N LYS A 638 -7.30 10.58 -11.91
CA LYS A 638 -6.66 9.85 -10.81
C LYS A 638 -5.94 8.64 -11.39
N ARG A 639 -4.61 8.80 -11.57
CA ARG A 639 -3.76 7.85 -12.29
C ARG A 639 -3.45 6.57 -11.52
N TYR A 640 -3.48 6.60 -10.20
CA TYR A 640 -3.28 5.41 -9.37
C TYR A 640 -4.54 5.14 -8.51
N PRO A 641 -4.97 3.89 -8.36
CA PRO A 641 -5.97 3.51 -7.36
C PRO A 641 -5.46 3.72 -5.93
N ASP A 642 -6.38 3.90 -4.98
CA ASP A 642 -6.03 4.15 -3.56
C ASP A 642 -5.43 2.93 -2.87
N GLY A 643 -4.43 3.15 -2.02
CA GLY A 643 -3.75 2.10 -1.26
C GLY A 643 -2.80 1.23 -2.09
N TRP A 644 -2.44 1.67 -3.31
CA TRP A 644 -1.27 1.15 -4.01
C TRP A 644 -0.01 1.70 -3.36
N THR A 645 1.06 0.91 -3.32
CA THR A 645 2.28 1.32 -2.63
C THR A 645 3.23 2.09 -3.54
N TRP A 646 3.88 3.10 -2.97
CA TRP A 646 4.77 4.00 -3.70
C TRP A 646 6.01 3.30 -4.28
N ASP A 647 6.50 2.28 -3.55
CA ASP A 647 7.71 1.52 -3.85
C ASP A 647 7.53 0.51 -4.99
N ASN A 648 6.31 0.43 -5.56
CA ASN A 648 6.01 -0.45 -6.68
C ASN A 648 5.95 0.25 -8.04
N GLU A 649 6.17 1.57 -8.13
CA GLU A 649 6.06 2.36 -9.38
C GLU A 649 6.98 1.91 -10.52
N SER A 650 8.02 1.12 -10.22
CA SER A 650 8.93 0.55 -11.22
C SER A 650 8.41 -0.73 -11.87
N TYR A 651 7.38 -1.37 -11.29
CA TYR A 651 6.92 -2.70 -11.72
C TYR A 651 5.66 -2.62 -12.61
N ASP A 652 5.62 -3.47 -13.63
CA ASP A 652 4.58 -3.51 -14.65
C ASP A 652 3.18 -3.88 -14.17
N TYR A 653 3.07 -4.47 -12.97
CA TYR A 653 1.78 -4.71 -12.31
C TYR A 653 1.22 -3.48 -11.59
N ASN A 654 1.95 -2.36 -11.56
CA ASN A 654 1.55 -1.07 -10.97
C ASN A 654 1.66 0.09 -12.01
N PRO A 655 1.00 0.00 -13.18
CA PRO A 655 0.99 1.08 -14.15
C PRO A 655 -0.04 2.15 -13.80
N GLN A 656 0.15 3.37 -14.31
CA GLN A 656 -0.87 4.40 -14.26
C GLN A 656 -2.09 4.05 -15.13
N ILE A 657 -3.27 4.41 -14.67
CA ILE A 657 -4.56 4.16 -15.31
C ILE A 657 -5.03 5.43 -16.03
N SER A 658 -5.34 5.31 -17.31
CA SER A 658 -5.89 6.36 -18.17
C SER A 658 -6.85 5.71 -19.18
N ALA A 659 -7.88 6.42 -19.64
CA ALA A 659 -8.80 5.89 -20.66
C ALA A 659 -8.10 5.61 -22.00
N LEU A 660 -6.87 6.10 -22.16
CA LEU A 660 -6.03 5.95 -23.35
C LEU A 660 -4.61 5.56 -22.93
N GLY A 661 -4.37 4.26 -22.72
CA GLY A 661 -3.06 3.75 -22.31
C GLY A 661 -2.53 2.69 -23.26
N LEU A 662 -1.48 3.05 -24.00
CA LEU A 662 -0.74 2.16 -24.88
C LEU A 662 0.08 1.12 -24.11
N ASN A 663 0.06 -0.14 -24.56
CA ASN A 663 0.90 -1.21 -24.02
C ASN A 663 0.78 -1.37 -22.50
N ARG A 664 -0.43 -1.22 -21.96
CA ARG A 664 -0.74 -1.22 -20.52
C ARG A 664 -0.02 -0.12 -19.73
N GLY A 665 0.33 0.98 -20.39
CA GLY A 665 1.10 2.08 -19.79
C GLY A 665 2.55 1.70 -19.51
N THR A 666 3.16 0.82 -20.30
CA THR A 666 4.55 0.36 -20.10
C THR A 666 5.41 0.48 -21.36
N VAL A 667 6.72 0.60 -21.13
CA VAL A 667 7.79 0.33 -22.11
C VAL A 667 8.53 -0.94 -21.71
N ARG A 668 9.23 -1.57 -22.66
CA ARG A 668 10.12 -2.72 -22.42
C ARG A 668 11.58 -2.26 -22.56
N LEU A 669 12.39 -2.52 -21.55
CA LEU A 669 13.83 -2.31 -21.56
C LEU A 669 14.54 -3.68 -21.58
N ASP A 670 15.03 -4.08 -22.74
CA ASP A 670 15.91 -5.24 -22.88
C ASP A 670 17.34 -4.88 -22.49
N TYR A 671 18.02 -5.75 -21.76
CA TYR A 671 19.39 -5.54 -21.31
C TYR A 671 20.23 -6.81 -21.42
N LYS A 672 21.54 -6.62 -21.63
CA LYS A 672 22.53 -7.71 -21.64
C LYS A 672 23.92 -7.18 -21.32
N PRO A 673 24.83 -8.01 -20.79
CA PRO A 673 26.21 -7.57 -20.57
C PRO A 673 26.88 -7.22 -21.90
N ALA A 674 27.78 -6.24 -21.86
CA ALA A 674 28.68 -5.95 -22.96
C ALA A 674 29.71 -7.07 -23.15
N LYS A 675 30.39 -7.07 -24.30
CA LYS A 675 31.38 -8.10 -24.64
C LYS A 675 32.59 -8.15 -23.69
N LYS A 676 32.91 -7.05 -23.00
CA LYS A 676 34.08 -6.97 -22.10
C LYS A 676 33.69 -6.32 -20.77
N ALA A 677 34.26 -6.85 -19.69
CA ALA A 677 34.17 -6.23 -18.37
C ALA A 677 34.74 -4.79 -18.39
N GLY A 678 34.14 -3.91 -17.59
CA GLY A 678 34.41 -2.47 -17.53
C GLY A 678 33.59 -1.63 -18.52
N GLN A 679 32.90 -2.22 -19.49
CA GLN A 679 32.02 -1.51 -20.42
C GLN A 679 30.61 -1.33 -19.86
N ALA A 680 29.88 -0.29 -20.30
CA ALA A 680 28.49 -0.08 -19.93
C ALA A 680 27.60 -1.25 -20.40
N VAL A 681 26.53 -1.55 -19.67
CA VAL A 681 25.53 -2.57 -20.07
C VAL A 681 24.85 -2.14 -21.38
N GLU A 682 24.59 -3.10 -22.28
CA GLU A 682 23.89 -2.83 -23.54
C GLU A 682 22.38 -2.83 -23.29
N LEU A 683 21.67 -1.78 -23.71
CA LEU A 683 20.25 -1.56 -23.45
C LEU A 683 19.47 -1.29 -24.75
N THR A 684 18.25 -1.81 -24.87
CA THR A 684 17.31 -1.52 -25.96
C THR A 684 15.94 -1.16 -25.39
N LEU A 685 15.37 -0.02 -25.79
CA LEU A 685 14.03 0.42 -25.39
C LEU A 685 13.01 0.12 -26.50
N THR A 686 11.90 -0.51 -26.13
CA THR A 686 10.76 -0.83 -27.02
C THR A 686 9.46 -0.25 -26.43
N PRO A 687 8.64 0.47 -27.22
CA PRO A 687 8.99 1.05 -28.52
C PRO A 687 10.15 2.03 -28.36
N ALA A 688 10.90 2.25 -29.44
CA ALA A 688 11.88 3.33 -29.47
C ALA A 688 11.12 4.66 -29.43
N THR A 689 11.18 5.36 -28.30
CA THR A 689 10.44 6.61 -28.07
C THR A 689 11.28 7.63 -27.33
N GLN A 690 11.07 8.92 -27.63
CA GLN A 690 11.69 10.03 -26.90
C GLN A 690 10.95 10.37 -25.60
N TYR A 691 9.79 9.77 -25.36
CA TYR A 691 8.99 10.03 -24.16
C TYR A 691 9.65 9.53 -22.87
N VAL A 692 10.54 8.54 -22.97
CA VAL A 692 11.25 7.93 -21.85
C VAL A 692 12.76 8.11 -22.01
N GLN A 693 13.41 8.65 -20.99
CA GLN A 693 14.86 8.76 -20.92
C GLN A 693 15.45 7.56 -20.18
N VAL A 694 16.51 6.96 -20.72
CA VAL A 694 17.26 5.89 -20.04
C VAL A 694 18.61 6.42 -19.58
N LEU A 695 18.83 6.43 -18.26
CA LEU A 695 20.10 6.80 -17.63
C LEU A 695 20.89 5.54 -17.29
N ASN A 696 21.91 5.23 -18.09
CA ASN A 696 22.74 4.05 -17.92
C ASN A 696 24.01 4.35 -17.11
N GLU A 697 23.98 4.01 -15.82
CA GLU A 697 25.13 4.05 -14.90
C GLU A 697 25.70 2.63 -14.64
N ALA A 698 25.07 1.59 -15.20
CA ALA A 698 25.43 0.21 -14.96
C ALA A 698 26.67 -0.22 -15.74
N LYS A 699 27.43 -1.15 -15.16
CA LYS A 699 28.67 -1.68 -15.73
C LYS A 699 28.62 -3.19 -15.87
N THR A 700 29.19 -3.67 -16.97
CA THR A 700 29.49 -5.08 -17.16
C THR A 700 30.72 -5.44 -16.35
N VAL A 701 30.66 -6.51 -15.56
CA VAL A 701 31.75 -6.95 -14.67
C VAL A 701 32.22 -8.37 -14.99
N ALA A 702 33.30 -8.83 -14.37
CA ALA A 702 33.77 -10.20 -14.55
C ALA A 702 32.72 -11.23 -14.07
N ALA A 703 32.77 -12.45 -14.61
CA ALA A 703 31.76 -13.49 -14.37
C ALA A 703 31.64 -13.91 -12.88
N ASN A 704 32.70 -13.73 -12.09
CA ASN A 704 32.76 -14.07 -10.67
C ASN A 704 32.35 -12.92 -9.74
N GLU A 705 32.09 -11.72 -10.28
CA GLU A 705 31.63 -10.58 -9.48
C GLU A 705 30.13 -10.67 -9.18
N LYS A 706 29.71 -10.06 -8.07
CA LYS A 706 28.30 -10.10 -7.63
C LYS A 706 27.42 -9.32 -8.61
N ASN A 707 26.34 -9.96 -9.08
CA ASN A 707 25.28 -9.27 -9.80
C ASN A 707 24.54 -8.33 -8.84
N THR A 708 24.66 -7.03 -9.10
CA THR A 708 24.00 -5.95 -8.35
C THR A 708 23.18 -5.06 -9.29
N PHE A 709 22.94 -5.52 -10.52
CA PHE A 709 22.22 -4.79 -11.55
C PHE A 709 20.79 -4.46 -11.10
N LYS A 710 20.37 -3.22 -11.35
CA LYS A 710 19.03 -2.72 -11.03
C LYS A 710 18.49 -1.86 -12.16
N VAL A 711 17.19 -1.99 -12.40
CA VAL A 711 16.39 -1.13 -13.29
C VAL A 711 15.32 -0.47 -12.42
N GLU A 712 15.37 0.85 -12.29
CA GLU A 712 14.50 1.62 -11.41
C GLU A 712 13.90 2.79 -12.18
N LYS A 713 12.60 3.02 -12.04
CA LYS A 713 11.94 4.22 -12.52
C LYS A 713 12.15 5.34 -11.49
N VAL A 714 12.62 6.50 -11.94
CA VAL A 714 12.68 7.69 -11.07
C VAL A 714 11.25 8.13 -10.77
N ARG A 715 10.92 8.22 -9.48
CA ARG A 715 9.58 8.57 -8.98
C ARG A 715 9.03 9.82 -9.67
N GLY A 716 7.78 9.73 -10.14
CA GLY A 716 7.09 10.85 -10.79
C GLY A 716 7.66 11.29 -12.15
N GLN A 717 8.65 10.58 -12.71
CA GLN A 717 9.32 10.97 -13.95
C GLN A 717 9.30 9.84 -14.98
N ASN A 718 9.49 10.19 -16.26
CA ASN A 718 9.74 9.24 -17.35
C ASN A 718 11.24 8.99 -17.53
N VAL A 719 11.95 8.75 -16.43
CA VAL A 719 13.38 8.42 -16.43
C VAL A 719 13.57 7.03 -15.86
N ILE A 720 14.20 6.14 -16.62
CA ILE A 720 14.61 4.81 -16.18
C ILE A 720 16.10 4.87 -15.85
N LYS A 721 16.43 4.71 -14.57
CA LYS A 721 17.80 4.61 -14.10
C LYS A 721 18.23 3.14 -14.06
N VAL A 722 19.35 2.85 -14.71
CA VAL A 722 19.96 1.52 -14.73
C VAL A 722 21.31 1.61 -14.03
N SER A 723 21.51 0.85 -12.95
CA SER A 723 22.71 0.95 -12.11
C SER A 723 23.24 -0.41 -11.67
N GLY A 724 24.40 -0.41 -11.01
CA GLY A 724 25.04 -1.61 -10.48
C GLY A 724 25.86 -2.42 -11.50
N ASN A 725 26.23 -3.63 -11.10
CA ASN A 725 27.14 -4.50 -11.84
C ASN A 725 26.39 -5.70 -12.45
N LEU A 726 26.53 -5.92 -13.77
CA LEU A 726 25.99 -7.08 -14.49
C LEU A 726 27.13 -7.99 -14.96
N PRO A 727 27.25 -9.24 -14.48
CA PRO A 727 28.33 -10.14 -14.89
C PRO A 727 28.30 -10.46 -16.39
N VAL A 728 29.47 -10.60 -17.02
CA VAL A 728 29.59 -10.93 -18.46
C VAL A 728 28.93 -12.27 -18.86
N SER A 729 28.70 -13.15 -17.88
CA SER A 729 28.01 -14.43 -18.07
C SER A 729 26.49 -14.36 -17.91
N ALA A 730 25.91 -13.18 -17.64
CA ALA A 730 24.47 -13.01 -17.52
C ALA A 730 23.77 -13.17 -18.88
N ASP A 731 22.60 -13.83 -18.87
CA ASP A 731 21.75 -13.96 -20.06
C ASP A 731 21.10 -12.63 -20.44
N VAL A 732 20.59 -12.56 -21.67
CA VAL A 732 19.73 -11.46 -22.12
C VAL A 732 18.42 -11.53 -21.35
N ASP A 733 17.98 -10.41 -20.79
CA ASP A 733 16.73 -10.31 -20.05
C ASP A 733 16.07 -8.94 -20.27
N TYR A 734 14.88 -8.71 -19.71
CA TYR A 734 14.15 -7.47 -19.88
C TYR A 734 13.32 -7.09 -18.64
N ASN A 735 13.03 -5.80 -18.53
CA ASN A 735 12.01 -5.28 -17.62
C ASN A 735 10.93 -4.55 -18.41
N ARG A 736 9.66 -4.75 -18.03
CA ARG A 736 8.58 -3.83 -18.40
C ARG A 736 8.49 -2.75 -17.32
N VAL A 737 8.54 -1.49 -17.73
CA VAL A 737 8.60 -0.35 -16.81
C VAL A 737 7.41 0.58 -17.10
N PRO A 738 6.61 0.93 -16.08
CA PRO A 738 5.53 1.90 -16.24
C PRO A 738 5.98 3.30 -16.65
N VAL A 739 5.15 3.97 -17.45
CA VAL A 739 5.34 5.39 -17.80
C VAL A 739 4.45 6.29 -16.95
N HIS A 740 4.83 7.57 -16.83
CA HIS A 740 4.02 8.66 -16.31
C HIS A 740 3.20 9.30 -17.44
N GLU A 741 1.92 9.60 -17.18
CA GLU A 741 0.92 10.08 -18.15
C GLU A 741 0.79 9.20 -19.42
N PRO A 742 0.16 8.01 -19.32
CA PRO A 742 0.07 7.04 -20.42
C PRO A 742 -0.58 7.56 -21.71
N ALA A 743 -1.49 8.54 -21.63
CA ALA A 743 -2.12 9.14 -22.80
C ALA A 743 -1.13 10.00 -23.61
N LEU A 744 -0.26 10.76 -22.93
CA LEU A 744 0.81 11.52 -23.59
C LEU A 744 1.88 10.60 -24.18
N TYR A 745 2.18 9.48 -23.51
CA TYR A 745 3.02 8.42 -24.09
C TYR A 745 2.40 7.88 -25.39
N THR A 746 1.11 7.54 -25.36
CA THR A 746 0.37 7.06 -26.53
C THR A 746 0.46 8.05 -27.69
N GLY A 747 0.25 9.35 -27.42
CA GLY A 747 0.28 10.39 -28.44
C GLY A 747 1.68 10.64 -29.00
N THR A 748 2.70 10.51 -28.15
CA THR A 748 4.12 10.60 -28.56
C THR A 748 4.49 9.47 -29.50
N VAL A 749 4.16 8.23 -29.14
CA VAL A 749 4.44 7.05 -29.99
C VAL A 749 3.64 7.13 -31.29
N LEU A 750 2.39 7.61 -31.25
CA LEU A 750 1.61 7.86 -32.46
C LEU A 750 2.32 8.87 -33.38
N ALA A 751 2.80 10.00 -32.85
CA ALA A 751 3.53 11.00 -33.61
C ALA A 751 4.78 10.40 -34.28
N GLU A 752 5.56 9.61 -33.53
CA GLU A 752 6.75 8.92 -34.02
C GLU A 752 6.41 7.94 -35.16
N LYS A 753 5.32 7.19 -35.02
CA LYS A 753 4.85 6.22 -36.02
C LYS A 753 4.27 6.92 -37.27
N LEU A 754 3.57 8.04 -37.12
CA LEU A 754 3.11 8.88 -38.24
C LEU A 754 4.29 9.37 -39.08
N LEU A 755 5.32 9.91 -38.42
CA LEU A 755 6.55 10.36 -39.08
C LEU A 755 7.26 9.21 -39.79
N ALA A 756 7.39 8.05 -39.13
CA ALA A 756 8.00 6.85 -39.73
C ALA A 756 7.20 6.34 -40.95
N ALA A 757 5.88 6.52 -40.96
CA ALA A 757 5.01 6.15 -42.08
C ALA A 757 4.93 7.21 -43.18
N GLY A 758 5.67 8.33 -43.06
CA GLY A 758 5.78 9.38 -44.07
C GLY A 758 4.73 10.49 -43.98
N ILE A 759 3.89 10.51 -42.94
CA ILE A 759 2.98 11.64 -42.66
C ILE A 759 3.79 12.76 -42.01
N LYS A 760 3.77 13.95 -42.62
CA LYS A 760 4.52 15.11 -42.12
C LYS A 760 3.75 15.80 -40.99
N LEU A 761 4.42 16.09 -39.88
CA LEU A 761 3.89 16.96 -38.83
C LEU A 761 4.44 18.39 -38.97
N HIS A 762 3.70 19.38 -38.47
CA HIS A 762 4.19 20.75 -38.36
C HIS A 762 5.43 20.79 -37.46
N PRO A 763 6.53 21.52 -37.76
CA PRO A 763 7.75 21.49 -36.94
C PRO A 763 7.59 21.90 -35.46
N LYS A 764 6.47 22.54 -35.12
CA LYS A 764 6.10 22.95 -33.75
C LYS A 764 4.85 22.24 -33.23
N TYR A 765 4.51 21.08 -33.80
CA TYR A 765 3.39 20.28 -33.27
C TYR A 765 3.64 19.96 -31.79
N GLN A 766 2.57 19.88 -31.02
CA GLN A 766 2.60 19.39 -29.65
C GLN A 766 1.72 18.14 -29.51
N VAL A 767 2.03 17.32 -28.51
CA VAL A 767 1.17 16.26 -28.01
C VAL A 767 0.60 16.75 -26.68
N GLU A 768 -0.72 16.89 -26.60
CA GLU A 768 -1.38 17.54 -25.45
C GLU A 768 -2.57 16.71 -24.96
N LEU A 769 -2.87 16.77 -23.67
CA LEU A 769 -4.14 16.28 -23.14
C LEU A 769 -5.22 17.33 -23.39
N ALA A 770 -6.28 16.96 -24.11
CA ALA A 770 -7.40 17.85 -24.35
C ALA A 770 -8.68 17.05 -24.61
N ALA A 771 -9.81 17.55 -24.11
CA ALA A 771 -11.12 17.00 -24.47
C ALA A 771 -11.40 17.22 -25.96
N THR A 772 -12.03 16.25 -26.62
CA THR A 772 -12.43 16.38 -28.02
C THR A 772 -13.34 17.60 -28.19
N PRO A 773 -12.99 18.57 -29.07
CA PRO A 773 -13.85 19.72 -29.35
C PRO A 773 -15.22 19.30 -29.87
N ALA A 774 -16.26 20.04 -29.48
CA ALA A 774 -17.64 19.70 -29.82
C ALA A 774 -17.93 19.72 -31.34
N ASP A 775 -17.15 20.47 -32.11
CA ASP A 775 -17.21 20.60 -33.56
C ASP A 775 -16.18 19.72 -34.31
N ALA A 776 -15.43 18.88 -33.61
CA ALA A 776 -14.47 17.98 -34.22
C ALA A 776 -15.16 16.93 -35.12
N LEU A 777 -14.55 16.64 -36.27
CA LEU A 777 -15.06 15.73 -37.29
C LEU A 777 -14.57 14.31 -37.01
N LYS A 778 -15.49 13.37 -36.75
CA LYS A 778 -15.14 11.96 -36.57
C LYS A 778 -14.64 11.36 -37.89
N LEU A 779 -13.43 10.79 -37.85
CA LEU A 779 -12.75 10.23 -39.02
C LEU A 779 -12.83 8.70 -39.07
N GLU A 780 -12.66 8.05 -37.92
CA GLU A 780 -12.63 6.59 -37.78
C GLU A 780 -13.01 6.15 -36.35
N GLU A 781 -13.52 4.93 -36.21
CA GLU A 781 -13.76 4.26 -34.92
C GLU A 781 -13.15 2.85 -34.96
N PHE A 782 -12.43 2.50 -33.91
CA PHE A 782 -11.82 1.20 -33.71
C PHE A 782 -12.46 0.51 -32.52
N HIS A 783 -12.51 -0.82 -32.56
CA HIS A 783 -13.04 -1.65 -31.48
C HIS A 783 -12.01 -2.67 -31.02
N SER A 784 -12.01 -2.95 -29.72
CA SER A 784 -11.23 -4.02 -29.10
C SER A 784 -11.72 -5.41 -29.53
N THR A 785 -11.06 -6.45 -29.03
CA THR A 785 -11.62 -7.81 -28.92
C THR A 785 -12.79 -7.87 -27.92
N SER A 786 -13.49 -9.00 -27.84
CA SER A 786 -14.66 -9.15 -26.95
C SER A 786 -14.31 -8.96 -25.49
N LEU A 787 -15.27 -8.48 -24.70
CA LEU A 787 -15.13 -8.47 -23.25
C LEU A 787 -14.85 -9.87 -22.72
N LYS A 788 -15.41 -10.93 -23.33
CA LYS A 788 -15.05 -12.31 -23.02
C LYS A 788 -13.55 -12.58 -23.18
N GLU A 789 -12.93 -12.19 -24.29
CA GLU A 789 -11.49 -12.37 -24.55
C GLU A 789 -10.64 -11.54 -23.58
N ILE A 790 -11.03 -10.29 -23.34
CA ILE A 790 -10.38 -9.37 -22.40
C ILE A 790 -10.44 -9.92 -20.96
N VAL A 791 -11.61 -10.40 -20.52
CA VAL A 791 -11.78 -11.02 -19.20
C VAL A 791 -11.05 -12.37 -19.11
N THR A 792 -10.97 -13.12 -20.21
CA THR A 792 -10.15 -14.34 -20.28
C THR A 792 -8.68 -14.02 -20.04
N TYR A 793 -8.12 -13.03 -20.76
CA TYR A 793 -6.74 -12.59 -20.53
C TYR A 793 -6.54 -12.11 -19.08
N LEU A 794 -7.43 -11.25 -18.59
CA LEU A 794 -7.45 -10.76 -17.21
C LEU A 794 -7.38 -11.91 -16.20
N ASN A 795 -8.27 -12.89 -16.29
CA ASN A 795 -8.37 -13.94 -15.28
C ASN A 795 -7.24 -14.97 -15.40
N LYS A 796 -6.80 -15.31 -16.61
CA LYS A 796 -5.71 -16.25 -16.85
C LYS A 796 -4.34 -15.69 -16.45
N VAL A 797 -4.05 -14.44 -16.79
CA VAL A 797 -2.74 -13.80 -16.51
C VAL A 797 -2.75 -13.00 -15.21
N SER A 798 -3.93 -12.68 -14.67
CA SER A 798 -4.13 -11.88 -13.47
C SER A 798 -3.70 -10.41 -13.61
N ASP A 799 -3.93 -9.81 -14.77
CA ASP A 799 -3.46 -8.46 -15.10
C ASP A 799 -4.20 -7.36 -14.32
N ASN A 800 -3.47 -6.51 -13.58
CA ASN A 800 -4.06 -5.46 -12.77
C ASN A 800 -4.59 -4.29 -13.61
N TYR A 801 -3.85 -3.91 -14.67
CA TYR A 801 -4.27 -2.82 -15.55
C TYR A 801 -5.63 -3.13 -16.16
N TYR A 802 -5.84 -4.35 -16.66
CA TYR A 802 -7.11 -4.78 -17.23
C TYR A 802 -8.27 -4.68 -16.23
N ALA A 803 -8.04 -5.09 -14.98
CA ALA A 803 -9.06 -5.01 -13.93
C ALA A 803 -9.48 -3.57 -13.63
N GLU A 804 -8.52 -2.64 -13.54
CA GLU A 804 -8.83 -1.23 -13.25
C GLU A 804 -9.51 -0.54 -14.43
N MET A 805 -9.10 -0.84 -15.67
CA MET A 805 -9.75 -0.34 -16.87
C MET A 805 -11.21 -0.80 -16.94
N ILE A 806 -11.48 -2.10 -16.71
CA ILE A 806 -12.85 -2.63 -16.63
C ILE A 806 -13.65 -1.96 -15.51
N THR A 807 -13.03 -1.74 -14.34
CA THR A 807 -13.70 -1.12 -13.19
C THR A 807 -14.10 0.31 -13.49
N LYS A 808 -13.21 1.14 -14.07
CA LYS A 808 -13.57 2.50 -14.48
C LYS A 808 -14.63 2.48 -15.59
N THR A 809 -14.57 1.55 -16.55
CA THR A 809 -15.62 1.41 -17.59
C THR A 809 -16.98 1.06 -17.01
N LEU A 810 -17.06 0.16 -16.02
CA LEU A 810 -18.31 -0.09 -15.29
C LEU A 810 -18.90 1.18 -14.69
N GLY A 811 -18.06 2.01 -14.04
CA GLY A 811 -18.48 3.29 -13.50
C GLY A 811 -18.95 4.28 -14.58
N ALA A 812 -18.23 4.35 -15.71
CA ALA A 812 -18.58 5.24 -16.81
C ALA A 812 -19.91 4.84 -17.46
N GLU A 813 -20.07 3.58 -17.84
CA GLU A 813 -21.24 3.07 -18.56
C GLU A 813 -22.51 3.06 -17.69
N LEU A 814 -22.39 2.71 -16.41
CA LEU A 814 -23.57 2.39 -15.57
C LEU A 814 -23.85 3.41 -14.47
N LYS A 815 -22.89 4.30 -14.18
CA LYS A 815 -23.04 5.38 -13.19
C LYS A 815 -22.69 6.77 -13.74
N GLY A 816 -22.31 6.86 -15.02
CA GLY A 816 -22.01 8.12 -15.70
C GLY A 816 -20.66 8.74 -15.36
N ALA A 817 -19.77 8.04 -14.65
CA ALA A 817 -18.45 8.57 -14.31
C ALA A 817 -17.38 7.46 -14.24
N GLY A 818 -16.35 7.57 -15.07
CA GLY A 818 -15.23 6.63 -15.17
C GLY A 818 -14.24 6.73 -14.01
N THR A 819 -14.69 6.35 -12.82
CA THR A 819 -13.90 6.37 -11.58
C THR A 819 -13.89 4.99 -10.94
N ILE A 820 -12.83 4.67 -10.20
CA ILE A 820 -12.76 3.40 -9.45
C ILE A 820 -13.92 3.30 -8.46
N ALA A 821 -14.20 4.37 -7.71
CA ALA A 821 -15.28 4.38 -6.73
C ALA A 821 -16.65 4.05 -7.35
N LYS A 822 -16.96 4.59 -8.54
CA LYS A 822 -18.20 4.26 -9.25
C LYS A 822 -18.21 2.86 -9.83
N GLY A 823 -17.08 2.34 -10.29
CA GLY A 823 -16.95 0.94 -10.67
C GLY A 823 -17.24 -0.02 -9.51
N ILE A 824 -16.66 0.25 -8.33
CA ILE A 824 -16.90 -0.54 -7.12
C ILE A 824 -18.34 -0.41 -6.61
N GLU A 825 -18.98 0.75 -6.79
CA GLU A 825 -20.41 0.92 -6.53
C GLU A 825 -21.24 -0.05 -7.40
N VAL A 826 -20.92 -0.18 -8.69
CA VAL A 826 -21.60 -1.13 -9.59
C VAL A 826 -21.37 -2.58 -9.17
N VAL A 827 -20.14 -2.95 -8.81
CA VAL A 827 -19.83 -4.29 -8.28
C VAL A 827 -20.67 -4.56 -7.03
N THR A 828 -20.68 -3.63 -6.08
CA THR A 828 -21.42 -3.77 -4.82
C THR A 828 -22.93 -3.86 -5.04
N ASP A 829 -23.49 -3.03 -5.92
CA ASP A 829 -24.92 -3.08 -6.24
C ASP A 829 -25.29 -4.41 -6.91
N THR A 830 -24.44 -4.92 -7.81
CA THR A 830 -24.64 -6.23 -8.45
C THR A 830 -24.68 -7.36 -7.42
N LEU A 831 -23.77 -7.36 -6.44
CA LEU A 831 -23.78 -8.38 -5.39
C LEU A 831 -25.00 -8.25 -4.45
N LYS A 832 -25.49 -7.02 -4.20
CA LYS A 832 -26.71 -6.80 -3.42
C LYS A 832 -27.96 -7.27 -4.15
N GLU A 833 -28.03 -7.11 -5.46
CA GLU A 833 -29.12 -7.65 -6.29
C GLU A 833 -29.19 -9.18 -6.18
N ASP A 834 -28.05 -9.85 -6.03
CA ASP A 834 -27.95 -11.29 -5.78
C ASP A 834 -28.25 -11.69 -4.31
N GLY A 835 -28.59 -10.72 -3.45
CA GLY A 835 -28.86 -10.95 -2.02
C GLY A 835 -27.61 -11.23 -1.18
N LEU A 836 -26.41 -10.91 -1.68
CA LEU A 836 -25.15 -11.22 -1.00
C LEU A 836 -24.77 -10.17 0.05
N ASN A 837 -24.10 -10.63 1.11
CA ASN A 837 -23.57 -9.75 2.16
C ASN A 837 -22.38 -8.92 1.66
N THR A 838 -22.55 -7.60 1.63
CA THR A 838 -21.56 -6.64 1.16
C THR A 838 -20.87 -5.85 2.28
N ASN A 839 -20.90 -6.35 3.52
CA ASN A 839 -20.12 -5.83 4.66
C ASN A 839 -18.63 -6.19 4.49
N TYR A 840 -18.01 -5.71 3.42
CA TYR A 840 -16.59 -5.80 3.11
C TYR A 840 -16.06 -4.39 2.81
N LEU A 841 -14.78 -4.26 2.47
CA LEU A 841 -14.24 -3.04 1.89
C LEU A 841 -13.51 -3.38 0.60
N LEU A 842 -13.91 -2.75 -0.51
CA LEU A 842 -13.18 -2.77 -1.78
C LEU A 842 -12.81 -1.34 -2.17
N ARG A 843 -11.59 -1.16 -2.67
CA ARG A 843 -10.98 0.13 -3.04
C ARG A 843 -10.38 0.12 -4.44
N ASP A 844 -10.11 -1.06 -5.00
CA ASP A 844 -9.72 -1.20 -6.41
C ASP A 844 -10.41 -2.43 -7.06
N GLY A 845 -10.24 -2.57 -8.38
CA GLY A 845 -10.80 -3.69 -9.12
C GLY A 845 -9.90 -4.92 -9.20
N SER A 846 -8.61 -4.76 -8.90
CA SER A 846 -7.58 -5.77 -9.11
C SER A 846 -7.25 -6.58 -7.85
N GLY A 847 -7.50 -6.08 -6.66
CA GLY A 847 -7.01 -6.60 -5.40
C GLY A 847 -5.53 -6.32 -5.14
N LEU A 848 -4.92 -5.35 -5.81
CA LEU A 848 -3.52 -4.97 -5.55
C LEU A 848 -3.41 -4.15 -4.25
N THR A 849 -4.42 -3.32 -3.96
CA THR A 849 -4.51 -2.56 -2.72
C THR A 849 -4.71 -3.45 -1.51
N ARG A 850 -4.05 -3.09 -0.40
CA ARG A 850 -4.25 -3.73 0.90
C ARG A 850 -5.39 -3.12 1.71
N TYR A 851 -6.07 -2.12 1.16
CA TYR A 851 -7.31 -1.63 1.72
C TYR A 851 -8.46 -2.59 1.50
N ASP A 852 -8.35 -3.48 0.50
CA ASP A 852 -9.34 -4.51 0.25
C ASP A 852 -9.35 -5.53 1.39
N ILE A 853 -10.53 -5.74 1.97
CA ILE A 853 -10.81 -6.76 2.97
C ILE A 853 -12.16 -7.41 2.65
N ILE A 854 -12.15 -8.72 2.42
CA ILE A 854 -13.34 -9.53 2.09
C ILE A 854 -13.15 -10.93 2.70
N SER A 855 -14.25 -11.60 3.05
CA SER A 855 -14.18 -12.93 3.65
C SER A 855 -14.19 -14.06 2.62
N PRO A 856 -13.63 -15.23 2.95
CA PRO A 856 -13.76 -16.44 2.11
C PRO A 856 -15.22 -16.76 1.77
N ARG A 857 -16.14 -16.59 2.73
CA ARG A 857 -17.58 -16.80 2.52
C ARG A 857 -18.15 -15.84 1.50
N GLN A 858 -17.79 -14.55 1.54
CA GLN A 858 -18.26 -13.57 0.58
C GLN A 858 -17.77 -13.89 -0.84
N VAL A 859 -16.49 -14.26 -1.01
CA VAL A 859 -15.97 -14.71 -2.33
C VAL A 859 -16.66 -15.99 -2.79
N HIS A 860 -16.86 -16.96 -1.89
CA HIS A 860 -17.55 -18.21 -2.17
C HIS A 860 -19.01 -18.00 -2.61
N SER A 861 -19.76 -17.14 -1.93
CA SER A 861 -21.16 -16.88 -2.29
C SER A 861 -21.29 -16.27 -3.70
N VAL A 862 -20.30 -15.47 -4.15
CA VAL A 862 -20.24 -15.03 -5.55
C VAL A 862 -20.03 -16.21 -6.49
N LEU A 863 -19.14 -17.16 -6.14
CA LEU A 863 -18.90 -18.37 -6.93
C LEU A 863 -20.12 -19.30 -6.98
N GLU A 864 -20.93 -19.37 -5.93
CA GLU A 864 -22.18 -20.14 -5.95
C GLU A 864 -23.18 -19.57 -6.95
N VAL A 865 -23.38 -18.24 -6.95
CA VAL A 865 -24.24 -17.56 -7.93
C VAL A 865 -23.76 -17.83 -9.36
N LEU A 866 -22.44 -17.87 -9.56
CA LEU A 866 -21.81 -18.08 -10.87
C LEU A 866 -21.62 -19.56 -11.23
N ALA A 867 -22.09 -20.51 -10.42
CA ALA A 867 -21.78 -21.93 -10.59
C ALA A 867 -22.22 -22.50 -11.95
N GLN A 868 -23.31 -21.97 -12.52
CA GLN A 868 -23.83 -22.37 -13.84
C GLN A 868 -23.46 -21.38 -14.98
N ASP A 869 -22.69 -20.31 -14.69
CA ASP A 869 -22.23 -19.37 -15.73
C ASP A 869 -21.02 -19.93 -16.47
N GLU A 870 -21.28 -20.60 -17.60
CA GLU A 870 -20.24 -21.20 -18.44
C GLU A 870 -19.26 -20.17 -19.01
N VAL A 871 -19.74 -18.96 -19.33
CA VAL A 871 -18.91 -17.90 -19.89
C VAL A 871 -17.87 -17.46 -18.87
N PHE A 872 -18.30 -17.09 -17.66
CA PHE A 872 -17.39 -16.70 -16.60
C PHE A 872 -16.44 -17.84 -16.23
N ARG A 873 -16.95 -19.05 -16.01
CA ARG A 873 -16.13 -20.22 -15.63
C ARG A 873 -15.03 -20.52 -16.63
N SER A 874 -15.29 -20.35 -17.93
CA SER A 874 -14.30 -20.58 -18.99
C SER A 874 -13.10 -19.63 -18.93
N THR A 875 -13.25 -18.47 -18.27
CA THR A 875 -12.18 -17.47 -18.15
C THR A 875 -11.18 -17.77 -17.04
N LEU A 876 -11.53 -18.63 -16.08
CA LEU A 876 -10.70 -18.92 -14.90
C LEU A 876 -9.55 -19.90 -15.23
N PRO A 877 -8.35 -19.74 -14.64
CA PRO A 877 -7.23 -20.67 -14.80
C PRO A 877 -7.59 -22.13 -14.48
N ILE A 878 -7.01 -23.08 -15.23
CA ILE A 878 -7.18 -24.52 -15.04
C ILE A 878 -5.87 -25.13 -14.55
N ALA A 879 -5.92 -25.88 -13.44
CA ALA A 879 -4.77 -26.53 -12.83
C ALA A 879 -3.99 -27.42 -13.80
N GLY A 880 -2.68 -27.19 -13.85
CA GLY A 880 -1.73 -27.90 -14.72
C GLY A 880 -1.83 -27.57 -16.21
N MET A 881 -2.78 -26.72 -16.63
CA MET A 881 -3.04 -26.48 -18.06
C MET A 881 -2.75 -25.05 -18.49
N ASP A 882 -3.27 -24.04 -17.79
CA ASP A 882 -3.17 -22.66 -18.27
C ASP A 882 -3.15 -21.57 -17.17
N GLY A 883 -2.96 -20.34 -17.61
CA GLY A 883 -2.93 -19.16 -16.76
C GLY A 883 -1.95 -19.26 -15.59
N THR A 884 -2.33 -18.69 -14.45
CA THR A 884 -1.54 -18.73 -13.21
C THR A 884 -1.45 -20.12 -12.55
N LEU A 885 -2.20 -21.11 -13.03
CA LEU A 885 -2.17 -22.48 -12.50
C LEU A 885 -1.43 -23.48 -13.41
N LYS A 886 -0.92 -23.02 -14.57
CA LYS A 886 -0.23 -23.87 -15.56
C LYS A 886 0.94 -24.69 -15.00
N SER A 887 1.56 -24.21 -13.93
CA SER A 887 2.73 -24.83 -13.29
C SER A 887 2.42 -25.45 -11.92
N ARG A 888 1.14 -25.55 -11.54
CA ARG A 888 0.67 -26.12 -10.27
C ARG A 888 -0.14 -27.39 -10.53
N LEU A 889 -0.06 -28.35 -9.62
CA LEU A 889 -0.83 -29.60 -9.64
C LEU A 889 -0.65 -30.47 -10.89
N ILE A 890 0.45 -30.31 -11.64
CA ILE A 890 0.78 -31.14 -12.82
C ILE A 890 1.06 -32.59 -12.39
N GLY A 891 0.52 -33.55 -13.13
CA GLY A 891 0.69 -34.99 -12.88
C GLY A 891 -0.06 -35.49 -11.65
N THR A 892 -0.96 -34.68 -11.08
CA THR A 892 -1.76 -35.03 -9.91
C THR A 892 -3.22 -35.31 -10.31
N PRO A 893 -4.02 -35.96 -9.46
CA PRO A 893 -5.46 -36.14 -9.71
C PRO A 893 -6.24 -34.83 -9.89
N ALA A 894 -5.69 -33.69 -9.44
CA ALA A 894 -6.30 -32.37 -9.55
C ALA A 894 -6.04 -31.66 -10.89
N GLU A 895 -5.11 -32.16 -11.70
CA GLU A 895 -4.84 -31.63 -13.04
C GLU A 895 -6.12 -31.65 -13.89
N GLY A 896 -6.47 -30.51 -14.48
CA GLY A 896 -7.70 -30.34 -15.27
C GLY A 896 -9.01 -30.31 -14.47
N LYS A 897 -9.01 -30.61 -13.16
CA LYS A 897 -10.22 -30.67 -12.32
C LYS A 897 -10.43 -29.44 -11.44
N VAL A 898 -9.37 -28.67 -11.18
CA VAL A 898 -9.44 -27.42 -10.42
C VAL A 898 -9.47 -26.24 -11.38
N ILE A 899 -10.53 -25.44 -11.31
CA ILE A 899 -10.74 -24.23 -12.11
C ILE A 899 -10.88 -23.07 -11.14
N ALA A 900 -9.84 -22.24 -10.99
CA ALA A 900 -9.78 -21.28 -9.90
C ALA A 900 -8.93 -20.04 -10.21
N LYS A 901 -9.33 -18.92 -9.63
CA LYS A 901 -8.51 -17.70 -9.61
C LYS A 901 -7.51 -17.77 -8.47
N THR A 902 -6.26 -17.45 -8.78
CA THR A 902 -5.19 -17.25 -7.80
C THR A 902 -5.11 -15.78 -7.36
N GLY A 903 -4.54 -15.54 -6.18
CA GLY A 903 -4.06 -14.23 -5.76
C GLY A 903 -2.78 -14.33 -4.94
N SER A 904 -1.89 -13.37 -5.12
CA SER A 904 -0.60 -13.35 -4.45
C SER A 904 -0.13 -11.91 -4.25
N LEU A 905 0.16 -11.57 -2.99
CA LEU A 905 0.94 -10.40 -2.58
C LEU A 905 1.95 -10.90 -1.52
N ARG A 906 2.93 -10.09 -1.13
CA ARG A 906 3.83 -10.45 -0.03
C ARG A 906 3.03 -10.77 1.24
N GLY A 907 3.13 -11.98 1.79
CA GLY A 907 2.34 -12.41 2.95
C GLY A 907 0.82 -12.60 2.72
N VAL A 908 0.39 -12.70 1.45
CA VAL A 908 -1.01 -13.00 1.08
C VAL A 908 -1.02 -14.07 -0.01
N ARG A 909 -1.83 -15.11 0.18
CA ARG A 909 -2.14 -16.09 -0.87
C ARG A 909 -3.64 -16.36 -0.88
N SER A 910 -4.22 -16.48 -2.06
CA SER A 910 -5.62 -16.86 -2.22
C SER A 910 -5.80 -17.82 -3.38
N LEU A 911 -6.81 -18.69 -3.26
CA LEU A 911 -7.25 -19.59 -4.31
C LEU A 911 -8.76 -19.79 -4.15
N SER A 912 -9.55 -19.47 -5.17
CA SER A 912 -11.01 -19.65 -5.10
C SER A 912 -11.57 -20.01 -6.45
N GLY A 913 -12.53 -20.93 -6.46
CA GLY A 913 -13.13 -21.45 -7.68
C GLY A 913 -13.87 -22.75 -7.44
N TYR A 914 -13.76 -23.65 -8.40
CA TYR A 914 -14.46 -24.92 -8.43
C TYR A 914 -13.49 -26.08 -8.51
N VAL A 915 -13.89 -27.21 -7.94
CA VAL A 915 -13.20 -28.49 -8.06
C VAL A 915 -14.20 -29.59 -8.35
N THR A 916 -13.86 -30.47 -9.27
CA THR A 916 -14.61 -31.71 -9.52
C THR A 916 -13.89 -32.87 -8.85
N THR A 917 -14.58 -33.61 -7.98
CA THR A 917 -13.99 -34.77 -7.29
C THR A 917 -13.75 -35.93 -8.26
N GLU A 918 -13.03 -36.97 -7.82
CA GLU A 918 -12.87 -38.22 -8.59
C GLU A 918 -14.20 -38.93 -8.89
N GLN A 919 -15.22 -38.71 -8.04
CA GLN A 919 -16.56 -39.26 -8.22
C GLN A 919 -17.47 -38.37 -9.09
N GLY A 920 -16.96 -37.21 -9.54
CA GLY A 920 -17.70 -36.27 -10.38
C GLY A 920 -18.53 -35.23 -9.62
N GLU A 921 -18.48 -35.23 -8.28
CA GLU A 921 -19.15 -34.22 -7.46
C GLU A 921 -18.50 -32.84 -7.66
N ARG A 922 -19.33 -31.80 -7.79
CA ARG A 922 -18.88 -30.42 -7.97
C ARG A 922 -18.85 -29.69 -6.64
N LEU A 923 -17.67 -29.17 -6.28
CA LEU A 923 -17.51 -28.34 -5.09
C LEU A 923 -17.15 -26.90 -5.50
N ALA A 924 -17.65 -25.94 -4.73
CA ALA A 924 -17.15 -24.57 -4.72
C ALA A 924 -16.29 -24.37 -3.46
N PHE A 925 -15.24 -23.57 -3.59
CA PHE A 925 -14.36 -23.29 -2.47
C PHE A 925 -13.77 -21.88 -2.51
N SER A 926 -13.43 -21.36 -1.33
CA SER A 926 -12.58 -20.18 -1.20
C SER A 926 -11.56 -20.37 -0.09
N ILE A 927 -10.29 -20.09 -0.39
CA ILE A 927 -9.17 -20.09 0.53
C ILE A 927 -8.50 -18.71 0.46
N ILE A 928 -8.41 -18.01 1.59
CA ILE A 928 -7.66 -16.75 1.75
C ILE A 928 -6.70 -16.91 2.92
N MET A 929 -5.43 -16.59 2.70
CA MET A 929 -4.35 -16.73 3.67
C MET A 929 -3.64 -15.38 3.81
N ASN A 930 -3.52 -14.87 5.04
CA ASN A 930 -2.84 -13.62 5.37
C ASN A 930 -1.87 -13.85 6.53
N GLY A 931 -0.70 -13.24 6.47
CA GLY A 931 0.29 -13.29 7.54
C GLY A 931 1.69 -13.38 7.00
N TYR A 932 2.58 -14.00 7.76
CA TYR A 932 3.95 -14.25 7.33
C TYR A 932 4.25 -15.74 7.52
N ALA A 933 4.82 -16.34 6.48
CA ALA A 933 5.48 -17.63 6.55
C ALA A 933 6.94 -17.41 6.17
N GLU A 934 7.88 -18.14 6.79
CA GLU A 934 9.31 -18.05 6.43
C GLU A 934 9.54 -18.29 4.94
N ASN A 935 8.75 -19.21 4.37
CA ASN A 935 8.72 -19.50 2.96
C ASN A 935 7.32 -19.24 2.39
N ASP A 936 7.20 -18.20 1.58
CA ASP A 936 5.98 -17.82 0.85
C ASP A 936 5.39 -18.97 0.00
N LYS A 937 6.22 -19.96 -0.40
CA LYS A 937 5.79 -21.18 -1.10
C LYS A 937 4.98 -22.12 -0.20
N ALA A 938 5.22 -22.14 1.11
CA ALA A 938 4.51 -23.00 2.05
C ALA A 938 2.98 -22.75 2.03
N MET A 939 2.57 -21.48 1.91
CA MET A 939 1.15 -21.14 1.74
C MET A 939 0.57 -21.70 0.44
N THR A 940 1.33 -21.63 -0.67
CA THR A 940 0.91 -22.22 -1.96
C THR A 940 0.85 -23.74 -1.89
N ASP A 941 1.82 -24.38 -1.22
CA ASP A 941 1.88 -25.83 -1.07
C ASP A 941 0.71 -26.35 -0.22
N LEU A 942 0.33 -25.61 0.82
CA LEU A 942 -0.86 -25.91 1.62
C LEU A 942 -2.15 -25.78 0.78
N GLN A 943 -2.28 -24.76 -0.07
CA GLN A 943 -3.41 -24.66 -1.00
C GLN A 943 -3.48 -25.89 -1.92
N ASP A 944 -2.35 -26.29 -2.50
CA ASP A 944 -2.27 -27.45 -3.40
C ASP A 944 -2.62 -28.75 -2.65
N ALA A 945 -2.14 -28.92 -1.41
CA ALA A 945 -2.51 -30.06 -0.56
C ALA A 945 -4.01 -30.12 -0.28
N ILE A 946 -4.64 -28.97 0.04
CA ILE A 946 -6.10 -28.88 0.21
C ILE A 946 -6.81 -29.28 -1.10
N MET A 947 -6.34 -28.82 -2.26
CA MET A 947 -6.94 -29.21 -3.55
C MET A 947 -6.88 -30.72 -3.80
N LEU A 948 -5.75 -31.35 -3.48
CA LEU A 948 -5.62 -32.80 -3.59
C LEU A 948 -6.60 -33.52 -2.66
N THR A 949 -6.76 -33.05 -1.42
CA THR A 949 -7.77 -33.59 -0.50
C THR A 949 -9.20 -33.43 -1.02
N LEU A 950 -9.54 -32.26 -1.56
CA LEU A 950 -10.89 -32.02 -2.10
C LEU A 950 -11.19 -32.90 -3.31
N VAL A 951 -10.22 -33.11 -4.21
CA VAL A 951 -10.41 -33.98 -5.38
C VAL A 951 -10.65 -35.43 -4.98
N SER A 952 -9.94 -35.90 -3.94
CA SER A 952 -10.10 -37.26 -3.41
C SER A 952 -11.28 -37.44 -2.45
N TYR A 953 -12.06 -36.40 -2.18
CA TYR A 953 -13.23 -36.50 -1.31
C TYR A 953 -14.27 -37.46 -1.92
N GLN A 954 -14.84 -38.29 -1.05
CA GLN A 954 -15.91 -39.23 -1.38
C GLN A 954 -17.09 -38.95 -0.45
N SER A 955 -18.24 -38.57 -1.02
CA SER A 955 -19.47 -38.42 -0.25
C SER A 955 -19.88 -39.78 0.31
N GLN A 956 -20.11 -39.89 1.62
CA GLN A 956 -20.81 -41.07 2.16
C GLN A 956 -22.25 -40.99 1.68
N GLY A 957 -22.61 -41.80 0.69
CA GLY A 957 -24.00 -41.90 0.24
C GLY A 957 -24.88 -42.28 1.42
N LEU A 958 -25.87 -41.44 1.74
CA LEU A 958 -26.99 -41.84 2.57
C LEU A 958 -27.82 -42.84 1.76
N GLU A 959 -27.44 -44.12 1.81
CA GLU A 959 -28.40 -45.19 1.52
C GLU A 959 -29.43 -45.15 2.65
N VAL A 960 -30.60 -44.58 2.35
CA VAL A 960 -31.80 -44.80 3.15
C VAL A 960 -32.17 -46.26 2.97
N GLU A 961 -31.72 -47.12 3.88
CA GLU A 961 -32.35 -48.43 4.08
C GLU A 961 -33.80 -48.18 4.50
N MET A 962 -34.72 -48.24 3.53
CA MET A 962 -36.12 -48.49 3.86
C MET A 962 -36.21 -49.91 4.40
N GLY A 963 -36.12 -50.05 5.72
CA GLY A 963 -36.53 -51.26 6.42
C GLY A 963 -38.03 -51.45 6.22
N GLU A 964 -38.41 -52.36 5.32
CA GLU A 964 -39.69 -53.05 5.41
C GLU A 964 -39.64 -53.97 6.64
N GLU A 965 -40.17 -53.50 7.78
CA GLU A 965 -40.61 -54.40 8.84
C GLU A 965 -42.11 -54.69 8.71
N LEU A 966 -42.36 -55.96 8.47
CA LEU A 966 -43.62 -56.67 8.38
C LEU A 966 -44.55 -56.44 9.58
N GLU A 967 -45.82 -56.19 9.28
CA GLU A 967 -46.93 -56.57 10.14
C GLU A 967 -46.96 -58.10 10.35
N ALA A 968 -46.90 -58.56 11.60
CA ALA A 968 -47.81 -59.56 12.19
C ALA A 968 -47.21 -60.23 13.45
N ALA A 969 -47.58 -59.73 14.64
CA ALA A 969 -48.10 -60.50 15.79
C ALA A 969 -48.42 -59.56 16.96
#